data_AF-A0A960WXZ5-F1
#
_entry.id   AF-A0A960WXZ5-F1
#
_cell.length_a   1.000
_cell.length_b   1.000
_cell.length_c   1.000
_cell.angle_alpha   90.00
_cell.angle_beta   90.00
_cell.angle_gamma   90.00
#
_symmetry.space_group_name_H-M   'P 1'
#
loop_
_entity.id
_entity.type
_entity.pdbx_description
1 polymer ?
#
loop_
_entity_poly.entity_id
_entity_poly.type
_entity_poly.pdbx_seq_one_letter_code
_entity_poly.pdbx_strand_id
1 'polypeptide(L)'
;MSLRHVSLAVTAIIATAASAFAQATFPSPTLTSIYPLGGKSGTTVELSLKGTDLEGPRTLLFSPAPSKPIGIKTDGTKFTLTLPPDIGPGLFDVRFVGRFGVSNSRRFQIGTLNVVESTGKNLKAADAQLIEPDCTLNGVLKSSAPHWFSFNAKKSARLILTFQGEALATKTTLIGAVLDPQGRELARFRDGMADFTAPEAGTYQLNLHDLMFGSGDDYGYSLNITSGPVVFCATPDTTYGWHLDGGKLTPDLVVNGHGPLESSAKVSAAPINLPVIKEAPLTIGGAVTGWFPKDGAPAQFDLPFKTGDRFIIEVISQQLGLATAPYLLIENVKKDDKGTETLTTQAELTEPPTGQPVPSIKVPFLDPVYAYEAKADGLFRLSLSDPLNAANERRHPYTLRVRKADEATLDAAIAIEPTLPPVANARTLDLTSANVWRGGIAALEVWVPNRTALSPPIELTPSIAPPPGITFLNGYIGKGQSIGYIAFQAAADAPAGAVTLPQFPRTATSGWPVKDTNREQVFRRLSGPPAIGIVDRPAPAMVRSQQVQPYEVIAGSKVDLALDVVRHPDFTDLLKLKVLGLMDNTKSPEVTIAAKATTGKLTLDTKALKLTPGEYGFILQGPAKMKIRRNEEAVAAADAAAKQASTARDTTAKELATATAAAKTAPPAEKAAKDTAVKAATDKLKQADKAKTDTAAAAKALAAKDAPKDVTFIVWSNPIRLIVKEAPKK
;
A
#
# COMPACT_ATOMS: atom_id res chain seq x y z
N MET A 1 62.80 44.31 9.39
CA MET A 1 62.99 44.35 10.86
C MET A 1 61.87 43.53 11.49
N SER A 2 62.25 42.43 12.15
CA SER A 2 61.45 41.46 12.93
C SER A 2 60.37 40.61 12.22
N LEU A 3 60.77 39.41 11.78
CA LEU A 3 59.87 38.30 11.42
C LEU A 3 59.26 37.67 12.69
N ARG A 4 57.94 37.52 12.69
CA ARG A 4 57.15 36.88 13.75
C ARG A 4 57.27 35.35 13.71
N HIS A 5 57.44 34.76 14.89
CA HIS A 5 57.45 33.32 15.13
C HIS A 5 56.04 32.73 14.99
N VAL A 6 55.93 31.60 14.29
CA VAL A 6 54.72 30.77 14.18
C VAL A 6 54.76 29.73 15.30
N SER A 7 53.79 29.78 16.23
CA SER A 7 53.54 28.70 17.20
C SER A 7 52.48 27.76 16.67
N LEU A 8 52.84 26.48 16.65
CA LEU A 8 52.03 25.32 16.29
C LEU A 8 50.98 25.05 17.40
N ALA A 9 49.69 25.05 17.08
CA ALA A 9 48.63 24.56 17.96
C ALA A 9 47.95 23.37 17.28
N VAL A 10 48.30 22.16 17.72
CA VAL A 10 47.66 20.90 17.30
C VAL A 10 46.30 20.81 17.99
N THR A 11 45.23 21.04 17.24
CA THR A 11 43.85 20.78 17.69
C THR A 11 43.42 19.42 17.17
N ALA A 12 43.31 18.43 18.05
CA ALA A 12 42.75 17.12 17.75
C ALA A 12 41.24 17.26 17.53
N ILE A 13 40.80 17.20 16.26
CA ILE A 13 39.39 17.11 15.90
C ILE A 13 38.96 15.65 16.07
N ILE A 14 38.24 15.37 17.15
CA ILE A 14 37.46 14.13 17.28
C ILE A 14 36.28 14.26 16.32
N ALA A 15 36.44 13.71 15.10
CA ALA A 15 35.33 13.54 14.18
C ALA A 15 34.44 12.41 14.69
N THR A 16 33.35 12.75 15.38
CA THR A 16 32.21 11.85 15.55
C THR A 16 31.60 11.60 14.18
N ALA A 17 32.02 10.52 13.51
CA ALA A 17 31.38 10.01 12.31
C ALA A 17 29.92 9.64 12.67
N ALA A 18 28.97 10.47 12.27
CA ALA A 18 27.57 10.09 12.22
C ALA A 18 27.45 9.01 11.13
N SER A 19 27.53 7.75 11.54
CA SER A 19 27.29 6.64 10.64
C SER A 19 25.85 6.70 10.16
N ALA A 20 25.67 7.08 8.89
CA ALA A 20 24.44 6.85 8.15
C ALA A 20 24.29 5.34 7.93
N PHE A 21 23.90 4.62 8.99
CA PHE A 21 23.44 3.25 8.85
C PHE A 21 22.03 3.30 8.27
N ALA A 22 21.82 2.61 7.15
CA ALA A 22 20.51 2.09 6.78
C ALA A 22 19.90 1.47 8.05
N GLN A 23 18.84 2.07 8.58
CA GLN A 23 18.19 1.53 9.77
C GLN A 23 17.61 0.18 9.36
N ALA A 24 18.21 -0.90 9.86
CA ALA A 24 17.63 -2.23 9.73
C ALA A 24 16.29 -2.22 10.46
N THR A 25 15.23 -2.03 9.68
CA THR A 25 13.83 -2.12 10.10
C THR A 25 13.49 -3.59 10.30
N PHE A 26 12.54 -3.85 11.20
CA PHE A 26 12.05 -5.20 11.47
C PHE A 26 11.73 -5.99 10.19
N PRO A 27 12.14 -7.29 10.07
CA PRO A 27 11.84 -8.15 8.91
C PRO A 27 10.40 -8.09 8.43
N SER A 28 10.07 -7.17 7.52
CA SER A 28 8.71 -7.02 7.03
C SER A 28 8.68 -7.55 5.61
N PRO A 29 7.81 -8.53 5.28
CA PRO A 29 7.74 -9.07 3.93
C PRO A 29 7.60 -7.91 2.94
N THR A 30 8.50 -7.85 1.98
CA THR A 30 8.53 -6.75 1.02
C THR A 30 8.60 -7.33 -0.37
N LEU A 31 7.64 -6.97 -1.21
CA LEU A 31 7.63 -7.34 -2.62
C LEU A 31 8.20 -6.20 -3.45
N THR A 32 9.29 -6.49 -4.17
CA THR A 32 9.88 -5.58 -5.15
C THR A 32 9.28 -5.80 -6.53
N SER A 33 8.99 -7.05 -6.92
CA SER A 33 8.32 -7.36 -8.18
C SER A 33 7.56 -8.69 -8.12
N ILE A 34 6.58 -8.83 -9.03
CA ILE A 34 5.87 -10.09 -9.29
C ILE A 34 5.89 -10.35 -10.79
N TYR A 35 5.87 -11.61 -11.20
CA TYR A 35 5.80 -11.98 -12.61
C TYR A 35 5.16 -13.35 -12.82
N PRO A 36 4.24 -13.54 -13.78
CA PRO A 36 3.72 -12.51 -14.71
C PRO A 36 2.88 -11.45 -14.00
N LEU A 37 2.59 -10.35 -14.70
CA LEU A 37 1.77 -9.24 -14.16
C LEU A 37 0.26 -9.54 -14.18
N GLY A 38 -0.13 -10.72 -14.65
CA GLY A 38 -1.52 -11.11 -14.76
C GLY A 38 -1.72 -12.49 -15.38
N GLY A 39 -2.98 -12.86 -15.55
CA GLY A 39 -3.40 -14.12 -16.15
C GLY A 39 -4.82 -14.07 -16.71
N LYS A 40 -5.15 -15.09 -17.49
CA LYS A 40 -6.50 -15.28 -18.05
C LYS A 40 -7.42 -15.99 -17.05
N SER A 41 -8.68 -15.61 -16.95
CA SER A 41 -9.67 -16.39 -16.22
C SER A 41 -9.75 -17.83 -16.75
N GLY A 42 -9.99 -18.79 -15.85
CA GLY A 42 -10.08 -20.21 -16.18
C GLY A 42 -8.74 -20.91 -16.44
N THR A 43 -7.60 -20.27 -16.17
CA THR A 43 -6.28 -20.86 -16.37
C THR A 43 -5.49 -21.00 -15.07
N THR A 44 -4.38 -21.74 -15.14
CA THR A 44 -3.39 -21.82 -14.07
C THR A 44 -2.20 -20.91 -14.42
N VAL A 45 -1.77 -20.10 -13.45
CA VAL A 45 -0.66 -19.15 -13.57
C VAL A 45 0.44 -19.48 -12.58
N GLU A 46 1.67 -19.61 -13.07
CA GLU A 46 2.88 -19.76 -12.24
C GLU A 46 3.46 -18.37 -11.90
N LEU A 47 3.03 -17.82 -10.77
CA LEU A 47 3.42 -16.51 -10.26
C LEU A 47 4.71 -16.60 -9.44
N SER A 48 5.75 -15.88 -9.87
CA SER A 48 7.00 -15.71 -9.12
C SER A 48 7.03 -14.37 -8.39
N LEU A 49 7.42 -14.40 -7.13
CA LEU A 49 7.62 -13.21 -6.29
C LEU A 49 9.10 -12.94 -6.07
N LYS A 50 9.47 -11.65 -6.04
CA LYS A 50 10.79 -11.18 -5.64
C LYS A 50 10.69 -10.12 -4.55
N GLY A 51 11.66 -10.13 -3.65
CA GLY A 51 11.80 -9.15 -2.60
C GLY A 51 12.51 -9.72 -1.37
N THR A 52 12.20 -9.19 -0.19
CA THR A 52 12.85 -9.56 1.07
C THR A 52 11.84 -10.09 2.08
N ASP A 53 12.33 -10.88 3.05
CA ASP A 53 11.53 -11.39 4.17
C ASP A 53 10.31 -12.24 3.76
N LEU A 54 10.46 -13.02 2.67
CA LEU A 54 9.42 -13.87 2.09
C LEU A 54 9.42 -15.32 2.64
N GLU A 55 9.87 -15.53 3.88
CA GLU A 55 9.88 -16.85 4.51
C GLU A 55 8.51 -17.35 4.93
N GLY A 56 8.35 -18.68 4.91
CA GLY A 56 7.17 -19.36 5.41
C GLY A 56 5.91 -18.91 4.68
N PRO A 57 5.84 -19.02 3.34
CA PRO A 57 4.67 -18.63 2.56
C PRO A 57 3.43 -19.34 3.10
N ARG A 58 2.38 -18.57 3.42
CA ARG A 58 1.09 -19.10 3.87
C ARG A 58 0.05 -18.99 2.76
N THR A 59 -0.08 -17.80 2.16
CA THR A 59 -1.04 -17.52 1.08
C THR A 59 -0.73 -16.18 0.40
N LEU A 60 -1.54 -15.82 -0.59
CA LEU A 60 -1.62 -14.47 -1.15
C LEU A 60 -2.97 -13.84 -0.79
N LEU A 61 -2.93 -12.56 -0.44
CA LEU A 61 -4.11 -11.76 -0.17
C LEU A 61 -4.40 -10.84 -1.36
N PHE A 62 -5.60 -10.97 -1.93
CA PHE A 62 -6.07 -10.16 -3.06
C PHE A 62 -7.01 -9.05 -2.57
N SER A 63 -6.91 -7.85 -3.14
CA SER A 63 -7.75 -6.69 -2.82
C SER A 63 -8.13 -5.93 -4.11
N PRO A 64 -9.41 -5.68 -4.40
CA PRO A 64 -10.57 -6.18 -3.66
C PRO A 64 -10.62 -7.72 -3.62
N ALA A 65 -11.45 -8.28 -2.73
CA ALA A 65 -11.61 -9.73 -2.69
C ALA A 65 -12.14 -10.22 -4.05
N PRO A 66 -11.57 -11.30 -4.63
CA PRO A 66 -12.05 -11.83 -5.89
C PRO A 66 -13.48 -12.36 -5.75
N SER A 67 -14.26 -12.28 -6.82
CA SER A 67 -15.66 -12.77 -6.84
C SER A 67 -15.77 -14.28 -6.61
N LYS A 68 -14.66 -15.00 -6.79
CA LYS A 68 -14.51 -16.44 -6.58
C LYS A 68 -13.16 -16.72 -5.92
N PRO A 69 -13.07 -17.74 -5.03
CA PRO A 69 -11.80 -18.12 -4.43
C PRO A 69 -10.78 -18.56 -5.49
N ILE A 70 -9.57 -18.02 -5.41
CA ILE A 70 -8.43 -18.46 -6.23
C ILE A 70 -7.77 -19.65 -5.53
N GLY A 71 -7.50 -20.73 -6.27
CA GLY A 71 -6.71 -21.83 -5.73
C GLY A 71 -5.24 -21.42 -5.65
N ILE A 72 -4.64 -21.45 -4.45
CA ILE A 72 -3.27 -21.00 -4.22
C ILE A 72 -2.43 -22.16 -3.69
N LYS A 73 -1.36 -22.50 -4.40
CA LYS A 73 -0.29 -23.39 -3.93
C LYS A 73 1.04 -22.64 -3.96
N THR A 74 1.99 -23.05 -3.13
CA THR A 74 3.27 -22.35 -3.01
C THR A 74 4.43 -23.33 -2.85
N ASP A 75 5.54 -23.01 -3.51
CA ASP A 75 6.87 -23.58 -3.31
C ASP A 75 7.85 -22.41 -3.13
N GLY A 76 8.05 -22.00 -1.87
CA GLY A 76 8.84 -20.82 -1.53
C GLY A 76 8.23 -19.53 -2.09
N THR A 77 8.95 -18.85 -2.99
CA THR A 77 8.48 -17.61 -3.63
C THR A 77 7.77 -17.83 -4.95
N LYS A 78 7.55 -19.09 -5.36
CA LYS A 78 6.74 -19.45 -6.52
C LYS A 78 5.36 -19.89 -6.07
N PHE A 79 4.33 -19.39 -6.74
CA PHE A 79 2.93 -19.64 -6.45
C PHE A 79 2.21 -20.13 -7.69
N THR A 80 1.54 -21.27 -7.59
CA THR A 80 0.63 -21.74 -8.62
C THR A 80 -0.77 -21.22 -8.28
N LEU A 81 -1.32 -20.37 -9.15
CA LEU A 81 -2.65 -19.79 -9.02
C LEU A 81 -3.61 -20.46 -10.00
N THR A 82 -4.66 -21.11 -9.49
CA THR A 82 -5.76 -21.61 -10.32
C THR A 82 -6.88 -20.57 -10.34
N LEU A 83 -7.01 -19.86 -11.46
CA LEU A 83 -8.00 -18.80 -11.67
C LEU A 83 -9.32 -19.42 -12.15
N PRO A 84 -10.44 -19.24 -11.43
CA PRO A 84 -11.75 -19.74 -11.86
C PRO A 84 -12.17 -19.15 -13.22
N PRO A 85 -12.91 -19.88 -14.08
CA PRO A 85 -13.40 -19.35 -15.36
C PRO A 85 -14.35 -18.15 -15.21
N ASP A 86 -15.12 -18.11 -14.13
CA ASP A 86 -16.13 -17.09 -13.80
C ASP A 86 -15.60 -16.04 -12.80
N ILE A 87 -14.29 -16.00 -12.56
CA ILE A 87 -13.68 -14.89 -11.82
C ILE A 87 -13.83 -13.61 -12.63
N GLY A 88 -14.34 -12.54 -12.01
CA GLY A 88 -14.50 -11.26 -12.70
C GLY A 88 -13.14 -10.71 -13.14
N PRO A 89 -13.01 -10.20 -14.39
CA PRO A 89 -11.78 -9.55 -14.82
C PRO A 89 -11.54 -8.27 -14.01
N GLY A 90 -10.30 -7.85 -13.88
CA GLY A 90 -9.97 -6.61 -13.18
C GLY A 90 -8.53 -6.56 -12.67
N LEU A 91 -8.20 -5.42 -12.05
CA LEU A 91 -6.93 -5.20 -11.38
C LEU A 91 -7.07 -5.49 -9.89
N PHE A 92 -6.17 -6.34 -9.39
CA PHE A 92 -6.10 -6.72 -7.99
C PHE A 92 -4.76 -6.27 -7.41
N ASP A 93 -4.79 -5.78 -6.17
CA ASP A 93 -3.61 -5.72 -5.33
C ASP A 93 -3.38 -7.08 -4.69
N VAL A 94 -2.16 -7.59 -4.85
CA VAL A 94 -1.67 -8.84 -4.30
C VAL A 94 -0.66 -8.54 -3.22
N ARG A 95 -0.82 -9.18 -2.06
CA ARG A 95 0.11 -9.14 -0.94
C ARG A 95 0.52 -10.56 -0.57
N PHE A 96 1.80 -10.73 -0.25
CA PHE A 96 2.32 -11.95 0.31
C PHE A 96 1.97 -12.03 1.80
N VAL A 97 1.54 -13.21 2.27
CA VAL A 97 1.36 -13.51 3.69
C VAL A 97 2.30 -14.64 4.07
N GLY A 98 3.18 -14.39 5.03
CA GLY A 98 4.16 -15.38 5.48
C GLY A 98 4.50 -15.27 6.96
N ARG A 99 5.71 -15.73 7.32
CA ARG A 99 6.17 -15.77 8.72
C ARG A 99 6.13 -14.41 9.40
N PHE A 100 6.54 -13.36 8.70
CA PHE A 100 6.65 -12.02 9.28
C PHE A 100 5.46 -11.10 8.96
N GLY A 101 4.30 -11.70 8.67
CA GLY A 101 3.06 -10.98 8.43
C GLY A 101 2.77 -10.76 6.95
N VAL A 102 2.25 -9.59 6.61
CA VAL A 102 1.81 -9.20 5.27
C VAL A 102 2.79 -8.24 4.60
N SER A 103 2.90 -8.33 3.28
CA SER A 103 3.73 -7.41 2.48
C SER A 103 3.02 -6.15 2.05
N ASN A 104 3.79 -5.20 1.51
CA ASN A 104 3.26 -4.17 0.63
C ASN A 104 2.54 -4.80 -0.58
N SER A 105 1.68 -4.01 -1.24
CA SER A 105 0.93 -4.46 -2.42
C SER A 105 1.72 -4.39 -3.73
N ARG A 106 1.46 -5.37 -4.62
CA ARG A 106 1.82 -5.35 -6.05
C ARG A 106 0.57 -5.62 -6.89
N ARG A 107 0.55 -5.20 -8.16
CA ARG A 107 -0.63 -5.33 -9.03
C ARG A 107 -0.60 -6.61 -9.83
N PHE A 108 -1.76 -7.25 -9.92
CA PHE A 108 -1.99 -8.43 -10.75
C PHE A 108 -3.29 -8.25 -11.52
N GLN A 109 -3.25 -8.41 -12.84
CA GLN A 109 -4.41 -8.28 -13.71
C GLN A 109 -5.02 -9.63 -14.03
N ILE A 110 -6.33 -9.77 -13.84
CA ILE A 110 -7.08 -10.90 -14.36
C ILE A 110 -7.83 -10.44 -15.60
N GLY A 111 -7.55 -11.06 -16.74
CA GLY A 111 -8.14 -10.73 -18.04
C GLY A 111 -8.89 -11.91 -18.66
N THR A 112 -9.46 -11.67 -19.83
CA THR A 112 -10.19 -12.68 -20.62
C THR A 112 -9.45 -13.12 -21.89
N LEU A 113 -8.43 -12.37 -22.31
CA LEU A 113 -7.64 -12.64 -23.51
C LEU A 113 -6.62 -13.77 -23.28
N ASN A 114 -6.21 -14.42 -24.37
CA ASN A 114 -5.15 -15.41 -24.32
C ASN A 114 -3.83 -14.72 -23.95
N VAL A 115 -3.07 -15.30 -23.01
CA VAL A 115 -1.80 -14.71 -22.57
C VAL A 115 -0.66 -15.25 -23.43
N VAL A 116 0.14 -14.35 -23.99
CA VAL A 116 1.38 -14.67 -24.71
C VAL A 116 2.55 -14.08 -23.92
N GLU A 117 3.51 -14.93 -23.59
CA GLU A 117 4.74 -14.51 -22.91
C GLU A 117 5.80 -14.12 -23.95
N SER A 118 6.39 -12.94 -23.78
CA SER A 118 7.53 -12.52 -24.57
C SER A 118 8.72 -13.43 -24.28
N THR A 119 9.40 -13.88 -25.33
CA THR A 119 10.61 -14.70 -25.18
C THR A 119 11.79 -13.95 -24.56
N GLY A 120 11.75 -12.61 -24.57
CA GLY A 120 12.87 -11.73 -24.19
C GLY A 120 14.07 -11.80 -25.15
N LYS A 121 13.94 -12.51 -26.27
CA LYS A 121 14.99 -12.70 -27.30
C LYS A 121 14.68 -11.97 -28.60
N ASN A 122 13.46 -11.45 -28.72
CA ASN A 122 12.93 -10.72 -29.86
C ASN A 122 13.43 -9.26 -29.89
N LEU A 123 14.75 -9.06 -29.87
CA LEU A 123 15.39 -7.76 -29.63
C LEU A 123 15.66 -6.96 -30.91
N LYS A 124 15.29 -7.50 -32.08
CA LYS A 124 15.48 -6.88 -33.40
C LYS A 124 14.29 -7.21 -34.29
N ALA A 125 14.03 -6.37 -35.28
CA ALA A 125 12.93 -6.55 -36.24
C ALA A 125 12.96 -7.90 -36.97
N ALA A 126 14.16 -8.41 -37.29
CA ALA A 126 14.35 -9.72 -37.93
C ALA A 126 14.01 -10.91 -37.01
N ASP A 127 14.07 -10.70 -35.69
CA ASP A 127 13.82 -11.71 -34.66
C ASP A 127 12.43 -11.51 -34.02
N ALA A 128 11.52 -10.81 -34.71
CA ALA A 128 10.20 -10.46 -34.19
C ALA A 128 9.40 -11.73 -33.84
N GLN A 129 8.92 -11.78 -32.59
CA GLN A 129 8.09 -12.90 -32.13
C GLN A 129 6.71 -12.82 -32.80
N LEU A 130 6.34 -13.84 -33.57
CA LEU A 130 5.01 -13.96 -34.14
C LEU A 130 3.98 -14.14 -33.02
N ILE A 131 2.92 -13.33 -33.05
CA ILE A 131 1.77 -13.41 -32.15
C ILE A 131 0.47 -13.42 -32.94
N GLU A 132 -0.56 -14.01 -32.35
CA GLU A 132 -1.93 -13.87 -32.82
C GLU A 132 -2.59 -12.68 -32.08
N PRO A 133 -3.32 -11.79 -32.77
CA PRO A 133 -4.15 -10.77 -32.12
C PRO A 133 -5.19 -11.38 -31.15
N ASP A 134 -5.86 -10.53 -30.37
CA ASP A 134 -6.78 -10.95 -29.29
C ASP A 134 -6.05 -11.66 -28.14
N CYS A 135 -4.92 -11.08 -27.75
CA CYS A 135 -4.05 -11.56 -26.69
C CYS A 135 -3.66 -10.47 -25.70
N THR A 136 -3.24 -10.91 -24.51
CA THR A 136 -2.47 -10.13 -23.55
C THR A 136 -1.01 -10.55 -23.67
N LEU A 137 -0.16 -9.62 -24.08
CA LEU A 137 1.27 -9.82 -24.22
C LEU A 137 2.00 -9.39 -22.94
N ASN A 138 2.57 -10.35 -22.22
CA ASN A 138 3.38 -10.12 -21.04
C ASN A 138 4.87 -10.10 -21.41
N GLY A 139 5.66 -9.25 -20.76
CA GLY A 139 7.11 -9.29 -20.89
C GLY A 139 7.84 -8.45 -19.87
N VAL A 140 9.16 -8.52 -19.89
CA VAL A 140 10.07 -7.69 -19.07
C VAL A 140 11.18 -7.15 -19.94
N LEU A 141 11.37 -5.84 -19.96
CA LEU A 141 12.48 -5.19 -20.67
C LEU A 141 13.77 -5.41 -19.87
N LYS A 142 14.56 -6.42 -20.25
CA LYS A 142 15.81 -6.81 -19.55
C LYS A 142 17.06 -6.09 -20.08
N SER A 143 16.93 -5.35 -21.17
CA SER A 143 17.97 -4.49 -21.75
C SER A 143 17.31 -3.26 -22.37
N SER A 144 18.12 -2.30 -22.83
CA SER A 144 17.63 -1.14 -23.58
C SER A 144 17.15 -1.48 -25.00
N ALA A 145 17.30 -2.72 -25.47
CA ALA A 145 16.82 -3.10 -26.79
C ALA A 145 15.27 -3.22 -26.78
N PRO A 146 14.58 -2.69 -27.81
CA PRO A 146 13.15 -2.85 -27.95
C PRO A 146 12.77 -4.32 -28.16
N HIS A 147 11.59 -4.70 -27.68
CA HIS A 147 10.97 -5.98 -28.01
C HIS A 147 10.16 -5.83 -29.31
N TRP A 148 10.36 -6.78 -30.24
CA TRP A 148 9.72 -6.81 -31.55
C TRP A 148 8.73 -7.96 -31.65
N PHE A 149 7.55 -7.68 -32.18
CA PHE A 149 6.50 -8.67 -32.43
C PHE A 149 6.01 -8.54 -33.87
N SER A 150 5.52 -9.62 -34.44
CA SER A 150 4.84 -9.60 -35.74
C SER A 150 3.46 -10.23 -35.61
N PHE A 151 2.51 -9.76 -36.40
CA PHE A 151 1.16 -10.33 -36.45
C PHE A 151 0.56 -10.16 -37.84
N ASN A 152 -0.37 -11.05 -38.18
CA ASN A 152 -1.10 -10.97 -39.44
C ASN A 152 -2.44 -10.28 -39.22
N ALA A 153 -2.82 -9.39 -40.13
CA ALA A 153 -4.12 -8.72 -40.12
C ALA A 153 -4.75 -8.75 -41.51
N LYS A 154 -6.10 -8.83 -41.55
CA LYS A 154 -6.89 -8.67 -42.78
C LYS A 154 -7.08 -7.19 -43.06
N LYS A 155 -7.35 -6.84 -44.33
CA LYS A 155 -7.76 -5.48 -44.70
C LYS A 155 -8.91 -4.99 -43.84
N SER A 156 -8.80 -3.75 -43.36
CA SER A 156 -9.74 -3.08 -42.47
C SER A 156 -9.91 -3.70 -41.07
N ALA A 157 -9.08 -4.68 -40.69
CA ALA A 157 -9.06 -5.15 -39.31
C ALA A 157 -8.57 -4.02 -38.40
N ARG A 158 -9.38 -3.64 -37.42
CA ARG A 158 -9.05 -2.65 -36.41
C ARG A 158 -8.64 -3.33 -35.11
N LEU A 159 -7.50 -2.96 -34.57
CA LEU A 159 -6.97 -3.44 -33.30
C LEU A 159 -6.73 -2.27 -32.37
N ILE A 160 -7.17 -2.42 -31.13
CA ILE A 160 -6.91 -1.49 -30.04
C ILE A 160 -5.85 -2.12 -29.15
N LEU A 161 -4.73 -1.41 -29.00
CA LEU A 161 -3.61 -1.82 -28.17
C LEU A 161 -3.60 -0.96 -26.91
N THR A 162 -3.68 -1.58 -25.73
CA THR A 162 -3.75 -0.85 -24.44
C THR A 162 -2.76 -1.37 -23.42
N PHE A 163 -2.00 -0.43 -22.86
CA PHE A 163 -1.05 -0.62 -21.79
C PHE A 163 -1.35 0.35 -20.64
N GLN A 164 -1.62 -0.19 -19.46
CA GLN A 164 -1.89 0.60 -18.25
C GLN A 164 -0.73 0.49 -17.25
N GLY A 165 0.46 1.00 -17.63
CA GLY A 165 1.69 0.86 -16.84
C GLY A 165 1.58 1.38 -15.41
N GLU A 166 1.04 2.59 -15.25
CA GLU A 166 0.84 3.20 -13.94
C GLU A 166 -0.12 2.36 -13.07
N ALA A 167 -1.20 1.85 -13.67
CA ALA A 167 -2.18 1.01 -12.99
C ALA A 167 -1.58 -0.32 -12.53
N LEU A 168 -0.61 -0.86 -13.28
CA LEU A 168 0.17 -2.07 -12.96
C LEU A 168 1.37 -1.81 -12.04
N ALA A 169 1.61 -0.55 -11.66
CA ALA A 169 2.71 -0.14 -10.78
C ALA A 169 4.09 -0.63 -11.24
N THR A 170 4.34 -0.62 -12.56
CA THR A 170 5.66 -0.89 -13.14
C THR A 170 6.40 0.42 -13.41
N LYS A 171 7.72 0.36 -13.56
CA LYS A 171 8.52 1.54 -13.98
C LYS A 171 8.42 1.82 -15.48
N THR A 172 7.77 0.93 -16.23
CA THR A 172 7.69 1.02 -17.69
C THR A 172 6.74 2.13 -18.11
N THR A 173 7.27 3.14 -18.78
CA THR A 173 6.48 4.05 -19.62
C THR A 173 6.57 3.55 -21.05
N LEU A 174 5.61 2.74 -21.47
CA LEU A 174 5.67 2.02 -22.75
C LEU A 174 5.51 2.98 -23.94
N ILE A 175 6.48 2.93 -24.83
CA ILE A 175 6.47 3.57 -26.15
C ILE A 175 6.54 2.46 -27.21
N GLY A 176 5.85 2.68 -28.32
CA GLY A 176 5.85 1.73 -29.42
C GLY A 176 5.08 2.23 -30.62
N ALA A 177 5.20 1.49 -31.72
CA ALA A 177 4.52 1.74 -32.98
C ALA A 177 4.18 0.44 -33.69
N VAL A 178 3.09 0.48 -34.46
CA VAL A 178 2.74 -0.54 -35.45
C VAL A 178 3.27 -0.08 -36.79
N LEU A 179 4.08 -0.92 -37.42
CA LEU A 179 4.76 -0.67 -38.69
C LEU A 179 4.21 -1.59 -39.78
N ASP A 180 4.15 -1.07 -41.01
CA ASP A 180 3.88 -1.86 -42.21
C ASP A 180 5.10 -2.68 -42.67
N PRO A 181 4.96 -3.56 -43.68
CA PRO A 181 6.08 -4.36 -44.18
C PRO A 181 7.26 -3.53 -44.74
N GLN A 182 7.05 -2.26 -45.05
CA GLN A 182 8.08 -1.32 -45.54
C GLN A 182 8.71 -0.52 -44.40
N GLY A 183 8.29 -0.74 -43.15
CA GLY A 183 8.78 -0.04 -41.96
C GLY A 183 8.12 1.33 -41.73
N ARG A 184 7.03 1.66 -42.43
CA ARG A 184 6.28 2.91 -42.20
C ARG A 184 5.36 2.76 -40.99
N GLU A 185 5.34 3.77 -40.13
CA GLU A 185 4.44 3.83 -38.97
C GLU A 185 2.99 4.02 -39.41
N LEU A 186 2.11 3.14 -38.94
CA LEU A 186 0.66 3.19 -39.18
C LEU A 186 -0.12 3.57 -37.92
N ALA A 187 0.42 3.26 -36.75
CA ALA A 187 -0.13 3.67 -35.46
C ALA A 187 1.01 3.79 -34.45
N ARG A 188 0.85 4.68 -33.46
CA ARG A 188 1.80 4.82 -32.35
C ARG A 188 1.09 4.89 -31.02
N PHE A 189 1.79 4.49 -29.97
CA PHE A 189 1.31 4.67 -28.61
C PHE A 189 1.29 6.16 -28.25
N ARG A 190 0.14 6.62 -27.74
CA ARG A 190 -0.03 7.87 -27.00
C ARG A 190 -0.77 7.54 -25.72
N ASP A 191 -0.22 7.98 -24.58
CA ASP A 191 -0.80 7.75 -23.24
C ASP A 191 -1.22 6.29 -23.00
N GLY A 192 -0.36 5.34 -23.41
CA GLY A 192 -0.58 3.90 -23.21
C GLY A 192 -1.54 3.24 -24.21
N MET A 193 -2.00 3.93 -25.26
CA MET A 193 -2.91 3.36 -26.25
C MET A 193 -2.44 3.57 -27.69
N ALA A 194 -2.70 2.60 -28.57
CA ALA A 194 -2.61 2.76 -30.01
C ALA A 194 -3.86 2.19 -30.70
N ASP A 195 -4.35 2.90 -31.72
CA ASP A 195 -5.50 2.51 -32.54
C ASP A 195 -5.00 2.23 -33.95
N PHE A 196 -5.00 0.95 -34.34
CA PHE A 196 -4.45 0.49 -35.61
C PHE A 196 -5.58 -0.04 -36.50
N THR A 197 -5.63 0.41 -37.74
CA THR A 197 -6.48 -0.20 -38.79
C THR A 197 -5.59 -0.65 -39.94
N ALA A 198 -5.65 -1.93 -40.28
CA ALA A 198 -4.85 -2.50 -41.37
C ALA A 198 -5.33 -1.98 -42.74
N PRO A 199 -4.50 -1.24 -43.51
CA PRO A 199 -4.89 -0.74 -44.83
C PRO A 199 -5.08 -1.86 -45.85
N GLU A 200 -4.31 -2.94 -45.73
CA GLU A 200 -4.35 -4.12 -46.60
C GLU A 200 -4.15 -5.39 -45.78
N ALA A 201 -4.44 -6.56 -46.36
CA ALA A 201 -4.10 -7.82 -45.72
C ALA A 201 -2.58 -8.04 -45.77
N GLY A 202 -1.96 -8.40 -44.64
CA GLY A 202 -0.52 -8.61 -44.57
C GLY A 202 0.03 -8.81 -43.16
N THR A 203 1.36 -8.90 -43.07
CA THR A 203 2.11 -9.01 -41.81
C THR A 203 2.58 -7.63 -41.37
N TYR A 204 2.28 -7.27 -40.14
CA TYR A 204 2.67 -6.01 -39.52
C TYR A 204 3.64 -6.27 -38.38
N GLN A 205 4.43 -5.27 -38.01
CA GLN A 205 5.35 -5.35 -36.87
C GLN A 205 4.95 -4.39 -35.76
N LEU A 206 5.15 -4.80 -34.52
CA LEU A 206 4.99 -3.98 -33.32
C LEU A 206 6.34 -3.91 -32.61
N ASN A 207 6.85 -2.70 -32.38
CA ASN A 207 8.02 -2.50 -31.53
C ASN A 207 7.60 -1.87 -30.19
N LEU A 208 8.25 -2.29 -29.10
CA LEU A 208 7.95 -1.83 -27.75
C LEU A 208 9.24 -1.54 -26.99
N HIS A 209 9.31 -0.39 -26.30
CA HIS A 209 10.39 -0.06 -25.37
C HIS A 209 9.89 0.87 -24.26
N ASP A 210 10.70 1.05 -23.22
CA ASP A 210 10.47 2.10 -22.23
C ASP A 210 10.90 3.47 -22.79
N LEU A 211 10.20 4.55 -22.42
CA LEU A 211 10.47 5.93 -22.86
C LEU A 211 11.94 6.32 -22.73
N MET A 212 12.59 5.93 -21.64
CA MET A 212 14.00 6.23 -21.35
C MET A 212 14.91 5.02 -21.59
N PHE A 213 14.41 4.00 -22.28
CA PHE A 213 15.07 2.70 -22.49
C PHE A 213 15.49 2.04 -21.16
N GLY A 214 14.71 2.27 -20.10
CA GLY A 214 14.88 1.63 -18.81
C GLY A 214 14.74 0.12 -18.89
N SER A 215 15.47 -0.59 -18.04
CA SER A 215 15.48 -2.06 -18.03
C SER A 215 15.73 -2.64 -16.64
N GLY A 216 15.30 -3.89 -16.43
CA GLY A 216 15.41 -4.60 -15.17
C GLY A 216 14.10 -5.29 -14.78
N ASP A 217 14.09 -5.94 -13.61
CA ASP A 217 12.91 -6.65 -13.10
C ASP A 217 11.68 -5.76 -12.87
N ASP A 218 11.89 -4.45 -12.69
CA ASP A 218 10.82 -3.47 -12.45
C ASP A 218 10.17 -2.95 -13.75
N TYR A 219 10.74 -3.29 -14.92
CA TYR A 219 10.30 -2.83 -16.24
C TYR A 219 9.47 -3.91 -16.96
N GLY A 220 8.52 -4.48 -16.22
CA GLY A 220 7.51 -5.38 -16.77
C GLY A 220 6.45 -4.61 -17.57
N TYR A 221 5.82 -5.30 -18.53
CA TYR A 221 4.64 -4.80 -19.22
C TYR A 221 3.61 -5.92 -19.44
N SER A 222 2.34 -5.54 -19.46
CA SER A 222 1.21 -6.37 -19.87
C SER A 222 0.38 -5.54 -20.84
N LEU A 223 0.43 -5.90 -22.12
CA LEU A 223 -0.19 -5.16 -23.21
C LEU A 223 -1.36 -5.97 -23.78
N ASN A 224 -2.56 -5.42 -23.75
CA ASN A 224 -3.70 -6.02 -24.44
C ASN A 224 -3.70 -5.60 -25.90
N ILE A 225 -3.89 -6.55 -26.81
CA ILE A 225 -4.04 -6.33 -28.26
C ILE A 225 -5.33 -7.01 -28.65
N THR A 226 -6.38 -6.24 -28.99
CA THR A 226 -7.69 -6.85 -29.25
C THR A 226 -8.46 -6.17 -30.37
N SER A 227 -9.22 -6.98 -31.10
CA SER A 227 -10.29 -6.59 -32.01
C SER A 227 -11.65 -6.51 -31.30
N GLY A 228 -11.75 -7.00 -30.06
CA GLY A 228 -12.95 -6.96 -29.23
C GLY A 228 -13.13 -5.67 -28.43
N PRO A 229 -14.16 -5.64 -27.55
CA PRO A 229 -14.49 -4.46 -26.77
C PRO A 229 -13.37 -3.99 -25.84
N VAL A 230 -13.04 -2.70 -25.89
CA VAL A 230 -12.13 -2.03 -24.96
C VAL A 230 -12.89 -0.95 -24.22
N VAL A 231 -13.04 -1.14 -22.91
CA VAL A 231 -13.68 -0.14 -22.05
C VAL A 231 -12.65 0.93 -21.67
N PHE A 232 -12.91 2.18 -22.06
CA PHE A 232 -12.13 3.33 -21.63
C PHE A 232 -12.60 3.80 -20.25
N CYS A 233 -13.92 3.91 -20.08
CA CYS A 233 -14.55 4.30 -18.83
C CYS A 233 -16.00 3.83 -18.81
N ALA A 234 -16.64 3.90 -17.64
CA ALA A 234 -18.05 3.59 -17.51
C ALA A 234 -18.70 4.47 -16.44
N THR A 235 -20.02 4.56 -16.58
CA THR A 235 -21.00 5.09 -15.64
C THR A 235 -21.96 3.93 -15.35
N PRO A 236 -22.82 3.97 -14.31
CA PRO A 236 -23.77 2.90 -14.03
C PRO A 236 -24.64 2.50 -15.21
N ASP A 237 -25.02 3.48 -16.03
CA ASP A 237 -26.00 3.24 -17.10
C ASP A 237 -25.34 3.22 -18.50
N THR A 238 -24.06 3.59 -18.62
CA THR A 238 -23.39 3.71 -19.92
C THR A 238 -21.89 3.44 -19.82
N THR A 239 -21.41 2.56 -20.67
CA THR A 239 -19.99 2.27 -20.89
C THR A 239 -19.50 3.05 -22.12
N TYR A 240 -18.30 3.62 -22.04
CA TYR A 240 -17.63 4.27 -23.18
C TYR A 240 -16.32 3.57 -23.52
N GLY A 241 -16.03 3.43 -24.81
CA GLY A 241 -14.88 2.65 -25.26
C GLY A 241 -14.81 2.48 -26.77
N TRP A 242 -14.13 1.43 -27.21
CA TRP A 242 -14.01 1.04 -28.61
C TRP A 242 -14.56 -0.37 -28.81
N HIS A 243 -15.20 -0.62 -29.96
CA HIS A 243 -15.77 -1.92 -30.31
C HIS A 243 -16.77 -2.44 -29.26
N LEU A 244 -17.56 -1.55 -28.67
CA LEU A 244 -18.57 -1.94 -27.69
C LEU A 244 -19.72 -2.67 -28.37
N ASP A 245 -20.24 -3.71 -27.72
CA ASP A 245 -21.43 -4.41 -28.20
C ASP A 245 -22.62 -3.46 -28.29
N GLY A 246 -23.12 -3.22 -29.50
CA GLY A 246 -24.19 -2.26 -29.76
C GLY A 246 -23.78 -0.80 -29.52
N GLY A 247 -22.48 -0.51 -29.56
CA GLY A 247 -21.91 0.82 -29.37
C GLY A 247 -22.46 1.85 -30.36
N LYS A 248 -22.84 3.02 -29.84
CA LYS A 248 -23.18 4.21 -30.64
C LYS A 248 -22.03 5.19 -30.58
N LEU A 249 -21.49 5.58 -31.73
CA LEU A 249 -20.44 6.59 -31.82
C LEU A 249 -20.85 7.86 -31.08
N THR A 250 -19.90 8.43 -30.35
CA THR A 250 -20.00 9.73 -29.67
C THR A 250 -19.02 10.69 -30.34
N PRO A 251 -19.41 11.37 -31.44
CA PRO A 251 -18.49 12.13 -32.29
C PRO A 251 -17.70 13.21 -31.53
N ASP A 252 -18.32 13.79 -30.49
CA ASP A 252 -17.74 14.84 -29.65
C ASP A 252 -16.84 14.31 -28.51
N LEU A 253 -16.65 12.99 -28.40
CA LEU A 253 -15.85 12.34 -27.36
C LEU A 253 -14.62 11.65 -27.99
N VAL A 254 -13.74 12.47 -28.54
CA VAL A 254 -12.38 12.10 -28.95
C VAL A 254 -11.48 12.16 -27.72
N VAL A 255 -10.67 11.13 -27.49
CA VAL A 255 -9.80 11.06 -26.30
C VAL A 255 -8.37 10.76 -26.74
N ASN A 256 -7.42 11.58 -26.27
CA ASN A 256 -5.98 11.44 -26.52
C ASN A 256 -5.60 11.41 -28.02
N GLY A 257 -6.40 12.07 -28.87
CA GLY A 257 -6.21 12.07 -30.32
C GLY A 257 -6.56 10.76 -31.01
N HIS A 258 -7.25 9.84 -30.34
CA HIS A 258 -7.78 8.61 -30.92
C HIS A 258 -9.28 8.76 -31.23
N GLY A 259 -9.75 8.04 -32.25
CA GLY A 259 -11.09 8.19 -32.82
C GLY A 259 -12.21 8.16 -31.78
N PRO A 260 -13.39 8.72 -32.11
CA PRO A 260 -14.48 8.94 -31.15
C PRO A 260 -14.86 7.65 -30.42
N LEU A 261 -15.10 7.76 -29.11
CA LEU A 261 -15.58 6.64 -28.32
C LEU A 261 -16.97 6.20 -28.82
N GLU A 262 -17.30 4.95 -28.58
CA GLU A 262 -18.64 4.40 -28.64
C GLU A 262 -19.24 4.41 -27.23
N SER A 263 -20.55 4.59 -27.14
CA SER A 263 -21.34 4.46 -25.91
C SER A 263 -22.26 3.25 -25.99
N SER A 264 -22.33 2.44 -24.93
CA SER A 264 -23.24 1.29 -24.85
C SER A 264 -23.88 1.17 -23.47
N ALA A 265 -25.17 0.84 -23.43
CA ALA A 265 -25.91 0.56 -22.20
C ALA A 265 -25.70 -0.88 -21.67
N LYS A 266 -25.00 -1.75 -22.43
CA LYS A 266 -24.71 -3.13 -22.02
C LYS A 266 -23.37 -3.19 -21.29
N VAL A 267 -23.39 -3.60 -20.02
CA VAL A 267 -22.20 -3.78 -19.17
C VAL A 267 -21.80 -5.25 -19.17
N SER A 268 -20.70 -5.63 -19.83
CA SER A 268 -20.13 -6.98 -19.74
C SER A 268 -18.67 -7.03 -19.28
N ALA A 269 -18.09 -5.91 -18.84
CA ALA A 269 -16.77 -5.87 -18.21
C ALA A 269 -16.82 -5.11 -16.88
N ALA A 270 -16.03 -5.55 -15.89
CA ALA A 270 -15.95 -4.88 -14.60
C ALA A 270 -15.34 -3.47 -14.80
N PRO A 271 -16.07 -2.40 -14.45
CA PRO A 271 -15.56 -1.05 -14.62
C PRO A 271 -14.43 -0.77 -13.63
N ILE A 272 -13.44 0.03 -14.07
CA ILE A 272 -12.60 0.81 -13.16
C ILE A 272 -13.56 1.73 -12.40
N ASN A 273 -13.46 1.78 -11.06
CA ASN A 273 -14.28 2.63 -10.19
C ASN A 273 -14.28 4.09 -10.68
N LEU A 274 -15.24 4.42 -11.52
CA LEU A 274 -15.49 5.75 -12.04
C LEU A 274 -16.89 6.18 -11.62
N PRO A 275 -17.07 7.49 -11.40
CA PRO A 275 -18.29 8.03 -10.84
C PRO A 275 -19.48 7.92 -11.78
N VAL A 276 -20.67 8.01 -11.20
CA VAL A 276 -21.96 7.78 -11.85
C VAL A 276 -22.45 9.03 -12.58
N ILE A 277 -22.40 9.09 -13.92
CA ILE A 277 -23.05 10.17 -14.68
C ILE A 277 -24.54 10.17 -14.37
N LYS A 278 -24.96 11.23 -13.72
CA LYS A 278 -26.34 11.51 -13.35
C LYS A 278 -26.63 12.94 -13.76
N GLU A 279 -27.27 13.11 -14.91
CA GLU A 279 -27.80 14.40 -15.32
C GLU A 279 -29.02 14.70 -14.43
N ALA A 280 -28.79 15.45 -13.36
CA ALA A 280 -29.83 15.91 -12.44
C ALA A 280 -29.49 17.34 -11.98
N PRO A 281 -30.49 18.15 -11.59
CA PRO A 281 -30.23 19.40 -10.89
C PRO A 281 -29.32 19.16 -9.68
N LEU A 282 -28.33 20.03 -9.49
CA LEU A 282 -27.42 19.91 -8.37
C LEU A 282 -28.15 20.31 -7.09
N THR A 283 -28.23 19.38 -6.12
CA THR A 283 -28.91 19.60 -4.84
C THR A 283 -27.97 19.32 -3.67
N ILE A 284 -28.24 19.93 -2.52
CA ILE A 284 -27.58 19.56 -1.26
C ILE A 284 -27.92 18.10 -0.92
N GLY A 285 -26.90 17.29 -0.63
CA GLY A 285 -26.97 15.83 -0.50
C GLY A 285 -26.90 15.07 -1.82
N GLY A 286 -26.74 15.77 -2.95
CA GLY A 286 -26.65 15.19 -4.29
C GLY A 286 -25.23 15.11 -4.83
N ALA A 287 -25.08 14.33 -5.89
CA ALA A 287 -23.88 14.30 -6.72
C ALA A 287 -24.27 14.27 -8.18
N VAL A 288 -23.51 14.99 -9.00
CA VAL A 288 -23.54 14.95 -10.45
C VAL A 288 -22.19 14.45 -10.92
N THR A 289 -22.17 13.62 -11.93
CA THR A 289 -20.94 13.25 -12.60
C THR A 289 -21.06 13.63 -14.06
N GLY A 290 -19.96 14.06 -14.65
CA GLY A 290 -19.90 14.39 -16.06
C GLY A 290 -18.48 14.27 -16.59
N TRP A 291 -18.30 14.77 -17.79
CA TRP A 291 -17.00 14.93 -18.42
C TRP A 291 -16.63 16.40 -18.44
N PHE A 292 -15.37 16.73 -18.14
CA PHE A 292 -14.88 18.07 -18.39
C PHE A 292 -15.13 18.43 -19.87
N PRO A 293 -15.68 19.62 -20.19
CA PRO A 293 -15.95 19.96 -21.58
C PRO A 293 -14.66 20.10 -22.41
N LYS A 294 -14.79 19.99 -23.73
CA LYS A 294 -13.69 20.26 -24.67
C LYS A 294 -13.28 21.74 -24.63
N ASP A 295 -12.10 22.04 -25.15
CA ASP A 295 -11.60 23.41 -25.38
C ASP A 295 -11.52 24.29 -24.12
N GLY A 296 -11.60 23.70 -22.93
CA GLY A 296 -11.50 24.39 -21.64
C GLY A 296 -12.79 25.08 -21.19
N ALA A 297 -13.90 24.90 -21.92
CA ALA A 297 -15.19 25.46 -21.52
C ALA A 297 -15.67 24.87 -20.17
N PRO A 298 -16.37 25.65 -19.32
CA PRO A 298 -16.89 25.13 -18.06
C PRO A 298 -18.21 24.39 -18.23
N ALA A 299 -18.39 23.32 -17.46
CA ALA A 299 -19.71 22.75 -17.18
C ALA A 299 -20.38 23.61 -16.09
N GLN A 300 -21.63 24.04 -16.33
CA GLN A 300 -22.35 24.94 -15.44
C GLN A 300 -23.45 24.22 -14.67
N PHE A 301 -23.54 24.52 -13.37
CA PHE A 301 -24.54 23.98 -12.46
C PHE A 301 -25.12 25.07 -11.58
N ASP A 302 -26.45 25.08 -11.41
CA ASP A 302 -27.12 25.96 -10.47
C ASP A 302 -27.47 25.18 -9.19
N LEU A 303 -27.09 25.71 -8.03
CA LEU A 303 -27.32 25.13 -6.70
C LEU A 303 -28.14 26.10 -5.83
N PRO A 304 -29.46 25.89 -5.70
CA PRO A 304 -30.27 26.66 -4.77
C PRO A 304 -30.02 26.22 -3.33
N PHE A 305 -30.08 27.17 -2.39
CA PHE A 305 -29.96 26.92 -0.95
C PHE A 305 -30.83 27.87 -0.13
N LYS A 306 -31.09 27.47 1.11
CA LYS A 306 -31.91 28.19 2.09
C LYS A 306 -31.07 28.69 3.26
N THR A 307 -31.57 29.72 3.91
CA THR A 307 -30.99 30.24 5.15
C THR A 307 -30.80 29.11 6.16
N GLY A 308 -29.60 28.98 6.73
CA GLY A 308 -29.25 27.93 7.69
C GLY A 308 -28.71 26.64 7.06
N ASP A 309 -28.80 26.46 5.74
CA ASP A 309 -28.17 25.32 5.07
C ASP A 309 -26.65 25.32 5.28
N ARG A 310 -26.11 24.13 5.56
CA ARG A 310 -24.68 23.90 5.75
C ARG A 310 -24.24 22.75 4.87
N PHE A 311 -23.33 23.02 3.93
CA PHE A 311 -22.91 22.05 2.93
C PHE A 311 -21.45 22.21 2.52
N ILE A 312 -20.93 21.16 1.90
CA ILE A 312 -19.57 21.07 1.37
C ILE A 312 -19.67 20.65 -0.11
N ILE A 313 -19.17 21.50 -1.02
CA ILE A 313 -19.04 21.22 -2.44
C ILE A 313 -17.67 20.59 -2.67
N GLU A 314 -17.63 19.41 -3.27
CA GLU A 314 -16.42 18.63 -3.52
C GLU A 314 -16.35 18.27 -5.00
N VAL A 315 -15.20 18.53 -5.62
CA VAL A 315 -14.85 17.90 -6.90
C VAL A 315 -14.08 16.62 -6.60
N ILE A 316 -14.35 15.56 -7.35
CA ILE A 316 -13.65 14.28 -7.24
C ILE A 316 -13.26 13.86 -8.65
N SER A 317 -11.98 13.98 -8.97
CA SER A 317 -11.43 13.54 -10.25
C SER A 317 -10.01 13.03 -10.09
N GLN A 318 -9.09 13.85 -9.59
CA GLN A 318 -7.71 13.41 -9.36
C GLN A 318 -7.64 12.33 -8.28
N GLN A 319 -8.54 12.39 -7.30
CA GLN A 319 -8.78 11.31 -6.34
C GLN A 319 -9.02 9.95 -6.99
N LEU A 320 -9.53 9.88 -8.20
CA LEU A 320 -9.78 8.63 -8.92
C LEU A 320 -8.51 8.08 -9.61
N GLY A 321 -7.37 8.77 -9.47
CA GLY A 321 -6.12 8.46 -10.18
C GLY A 321 -6.08 9.05 -11.59
N LEU A 322 -6.97 10.00 -11.90
CA LEU A 322 -6.99 10.70 -13.19
C LEU A 322 -6.01 11.87 -13.14
N ALA A 323 -5.35 12.15 -14.27
CA ALA A 323 -4.37 13.23 -14.37
C ALA A 323 -5.01 14.62 -14.51
N THR A 324 -5.98 14.96 -13.65
CA THR A 324 -6.78 16.19 -13.75
C THR A 324 -6.26 17.33 -12.87
N ALA A 325 -6.52 18.56 -13.29
CA ALA A 325 -6.30 19.78 -12.52
C ALA A 325 -7.58 20.64 -12.52
N PRO A 326 -8.61 20.24 -11.75
CA PRO A 326 -9.92 20.88 -11.83
C PRO A 326 -9.90 22.34 -11.35
N TYR A 327 -10.62 23.19 -12.07
CA TYR A 327 -10.91 24.57 -11.73
C TYR A 327 -12.40 24.72 -11.43
N LEU A 328 -12.73 25.23 -10.25
CA LEU A 328 -14.11 25.48 -9.81
C LEU A 328 -14.31 26.97 -9.46
N LEU A 329 -15.14 27.65 -10.24
CA LEU A 329 -15.63 29.00 -9.96
C LEU A 329 -17.04 28.92 -9.37
N ILE A 330 -17.28 29.61 -8.27
CA ILE A 330 -18.58 29.70 -7.59
C ILE A 330 -19.01 31.17 -7.58
N GLU A 331 -20.19 31.45 -8.10
CA GLU A 331 -20.76 32.80 -8.20
C GLU A 331 -22.14 32.85 -7.55
N ASN A 332 -22.44 33.92 -6.82
CA ASN A 332 -23.80 34.21 -6.38
C ASN A 332 -24.61 34.70 -7.58
N VAL A 333 -25.81 34.17 -7.77
CA VAL A 333 -26.76 34.62 -8.78
C VAL A 333 -27.79 35.53 -8.13
N LYS A 334 -27.89 36.78 -8.60
CA LYS A 334 -29.00 37.69 -8.27
C LYS A 334 -29.82 37.98 -9.52
N LYS A 335 -31.15 37.97 -9.40
CA LYS A 335 -32.07 38.36 -10.48
C LYS A 335 -32.71 39.69 -10.13
N ASP A 336 -32.76 40.60 -11.10
CA ASP A 336 -33.58 41.81 -10.99
C ASP A 336 -35.06 41.49 -11.27
N ASP A 337 -35.94 42.50 -11.10
CA ASP A 337 -37.39 42.38 -11.33
C ASP A 337 -37.76 42.01 -12.79
N LYS A 338 -36.80 42.09 -13.73
CA LYS A 338 -36.94 41.73 -15.14
C LYS A 338 -36.36 40.34 -15.46
N GLY A 339 -35.79 39.66 -14.46
CA GLY A 339 -35.16 38.35 -14.61
C GLY A 339 -33.72 38.36 -15.11
N THR A 340 -33.09 39.54 -15.22
CA THR A 340 -31.68 39.66 -15.63
C THR A 340 -30.76 39.18 -14.51
N GLU A 341 -29.83 38.27 -14.83
CA GLU A 341 -28.88 37.73 -13.86
C GLU A 341 -27.64 38.61 -13.70
N THR A 342 -27.28 38.91 -12.46
CA THR A 342 -25.96 39.44 -12.07
C THR A 342 -25.20 38.36 -11.33
N LEU A 343 -23.99 38.06 -11.79
CA LEU A 343 -23.08 37.12 -11.16
C LEU A 343 -22.04 37.88 -10.34
N THR A 344 -21.84 37.46 -9.09
CA THR A 344 -20.75 38.00 -8.25
C THR A 344 -19.96 36.84 -7.67
N THR A 345 -18.65 36.81 -7.92
CA THR A 345 -17.75 35.76 -7.45
C THR A 345 -17.84 35.57 -5.93
N GLN A 346 -18.16 34.35 -5.53
CA GLN A 346 -18.12 33.88 -4.15
C GLN A 346 -16.76 33.25 -3.83
N ALA A 347 -16.26 32.40 -4.73
CA ALA A 347 -15.00 31.70 -4.58
C ALA A 347 -14.45 31.25 -5.94
N GLU A 348 -13.12 31.18 -6.03
CA GLU A 348 -12.38 30.64 -7.17
C GLU A 348 -11.36 29.62 -6.62
N LEU A 349 -11.42 28.38 -7.11
CA LEU A 349 -10.77 27.24 -6.46
C LEU A 349 -10.03 26.37 -7.48
N THR A 350 -8.73 26.19 -7.26
CA THR A 350 -7.83 25.33 -8.06
C THR A 350 -7.15 24.24 -7.23
N GLU A 351 -7.29 24.31 -5.91
CA GLU A 351 -6.55 23.49 -4.95
C GLU A 351 -7.45 23.13 -3.75
N PRO A 352 -7.12 22.05 -3.01
CA PRO A 352 -7.76 21.74 -1.73
C PRO A 352 -7.50 22.83 -0.66
N PRO A 353 -8.18 22.79 0.51
CA PRO A 353 -8.06 23.79 1.55
C PRO A 353 -6.63 23.82 2.11
N THR A 354 -6.08 25.02 2.22
CA THR A 354 -4.77 25.25 2.81
C THR A 354 -4.82 25.13 4.34
N GLY A 355 -3.69 24.78 4.97
CA GLY A 355 -3.58 24.73 6.44
C GLY A 355 -4.07 23.45 7.13
N GLN A 356 -4.53 22.45 6.36
CA GLN A 356 -4.77 21.09 6.89
C GLN A 356 -3.43 20.41 7.25
N PRO A 357 -3.37 19.60 8.33
CA PRO A 357 -2.23 18.74 8.61
C PRO A 357 -1.88 17.87 7.39
N VAL A 358 -0.60 17.79 7.07
CA VAL A 358 -0.12 17.05 5.90
C VAL A 358 0.12 15.59 6.27
N PRO A 359 -0.44 14.61 5.52
CA PRO A 359 -0.22 13.20 5.81
C PRO A 359 1.26 12.81 5.69
N SER A 360 1.66 11.76 6.42
CA SER A 360 3.05 11.26 6.38
C SER A 360 3.52 10.84 4.98
N ILE A 361 2.58 10.36 4.15
CA ILE A 361 2.78 10.17 2.71
C ILE A 361 1.90 11.16 1.96
N LYS A 362 2.52 12.19 1.37
CA LYS A 362 1.82 13.13 0.45
C LYS A 362 1.45 12.42 -0.84
N VAL A 363 0.16 12.31 -1.13
CA VAL A 363 -0.33 11.92 -2.46
C VAL A 363 -0.76 13.22 -3.15
N PRO A 364 -0.39 13.46 -4.42
CA PRO A 364 -0.90 14.60 -5.18
C PRO A 364 -2.41 14.64 -5.11
N PHE A 365 -2.95 15.82 -4.79
CA PHE A 365 -4.36 16.04 -4.58
C PHE A 365 -4.70 17.49 -4.92
N LEU A 366 -5.38 17.69 -6.05
CA LEU A 366 -5.73 18.98 -6.65
C LEU A 366 -7.25 19.18 -6.71
N ASP A 367 -8.02 18.22 -6.23
CA ASP A 367 -9.48 18.29 -6.24
C ASP A 367 -9.97 19.41 -5.31
N PRO A 368 -10.62 20.48 -5.84
CA PRO A 368 -11.08 21.60 -5.01
C PRO A 368 -12.27 21.23 -4.12
N VAL A 369 -12.39 21.92 -2.99
CA VAL A 369 -13.52 21.81 -2.06
C VAL A 369 -13.88 23.17 -1.46
N TYR A 370 -15.18 23.38 -1.25
CA TYR A 370 -15.73 24.60 -0.68
C TYR A 370 -16.76 24.29 0.39
N ALA A 371 -16.66 24.93 1.56
CA ALA A 371 -17.63 24.79 2.64
C ALA A 371 -18.41 26.09 2.83
N TYR A 372 -19.73 25.98 2.98
CA TYR A 372 -20.61 27.14 3.10
C TYR A 372 -21.68 26.94 4.17
N GLU A 373 -21.98 28.04 4.86
CA GLU A 373 -23.12 28.17 5.77
C GLU A 373 -23.96 29.36 5.31
N ALA A 374 -25.16 29.08 4.82
CA ALA A 374 -26.04 30.07 4.24
C ALA A 374 -26.60 31.01 5.30
N LYS A 375 -26.36 32.32 5.13
CA LYS A 375 -26.92 33.37 6.00
C LYS A 375 -28.23 33.96 5.46
N ALA A 376 -28.57 33.63 4.23
CA ALA A 376 -29.81 33.99 3.55
C ALA A 376 -30.11 32.91 2.50
N ASP A 377 -31.34 32.90 1.98
CA ASP A 377 -31.70 32.13 0.79
C ASP A 377 -30.89 32.65 -0.41
N GLY A 378 -30.49 31.73 -1.29
CA GLY A 378 -29.66 32.11 -2.44
C GLY A 378 -29.54 31.03 -3.49
N LEU A 379 -28.80 31.38 -4.53
CA LEU A 379 -28.51 30.54 -5.67
C LEU A 379 -27.03 30.72 -6.03
N PHE A 380 -26.29 29.61 -6.07
CA PHE A 380 -24.96 29.60 -6.67
C PHE A 380 -25.01 29.11 -8.10
N ARG A 381 -24.18 29.71 -8.96
CA ARG A 381 -23.74 29.13 -10.23
C ARG A 381 -22.31 28.62 -10.06
N LEU A 382 -22.12 27.33 -10.36
CA LEU A 382 -20.85 26.65 -10.29
C LEU A 382 -20.37 26.41 -11.72
N SER A 383 -19.17 26.88 -12.06
CA SER A 383 -18.51 26.67 -13.35
C SER A 383 -17.28 25.78 -13.13
N LEU A 384 -17.32 24.55 -13.67
CA LEU A 384 -16.31 23.52 -13.48
C LEU A 384 -15.58 23.18 -14.79
N SER A 385 -14.25 23.31 -14.82
CA SER A 385 -13.42 23.02 -16.00
C SER A 385 -12.09 22.32 -15.63
N ASP A 386 -11.37 21.83 -16.63
CA ASP A 386 -9.99 21.31 -16.50
C ASP A 386 -9.14 21.87 -17.67
N PRO A 387 -8.75 23.15 -17.59
CA PRO A 387 -8.18 23.87 -18.73
C PRO A 387 -6.84 23.30 -19.20
N LEU A 388 -6.04 22.73 -18.30
CA LEU A 388 -4.73 22.18 -18.63
C LEU A 388 -4.84 20.93 -19.53
N ASN A 389 -5.75 20.02 -19.22
CA ASN A 389 -5.97 18.83 -20.04
C ASN A 389 -6.68 19.17 -21.36
N ALA A 390 -7.64 20.09 -21.32
CA ALA A 390 -8.33 20.51 -22.53
C ALA A 390 -7.35 21.10 -23.58
N ALA A 391 -6.33 21.85 -23.15
CA ALA A 391 -5.28 22.37 -24.03
C ALA A 391 -4.43 21.28 -24.71
N ASN A 392 -4.46 20.04 -24.19
CA ASN A 392 -3.76 18.88 -24.73
C ASN A 392 -4.73 17.88 -25.42
N GLU A 393 -5.96 18.30 -25.73
CA GLU A 393 -7.01 17.44 -26.31
C GLU A 393 -7.33 16.22 -25.43
N ARG A 394 -7.11 16.36 -24.11
CA ARG A 394 -7.41 15.34 -23.11
C ARG A 394 -8.73 15.64 -22.42
N ARG A 395 -9.50 14.60 -22.14
CA ARG A 395 -10.80 14.69 -21.48
C ARG A 395 -10.93 13.62 -20.42
N HIS A 396 -11.35 14.02 -19.22
CA HIS A 396 -11.50 13.14 -18.08
C HIS A 396 -12.89 13.30 -17.43
N PRO A 397 -13.40 12.26 -16.75
CA PRO A 397 -14.60 12.37 -15.94
C PRO A 397 -14.35 13.08 -14.60
N TYR A 398 -15.41 13.66 -14.02
CA TYR A 398 -15.43 14.23 -12.67
C TYR A 398 -16.72 13.87 -11.95
N THR A 399 -16.68 13.83 -10.61
CA THR A 399 -17.86 13.98 -9.75
C THR A 399 -17.88 15.37 -9.15
N LEU A 400 -19.01 16.05 -9.22
CA LEU A 400 -19.34 17.23 -8.43
C LEU A 400 -20.37 16.83 -7.37
N ARG A 401 -19.95 16.80 -6.11
CA ARG A 401 -20.77 16.36 -4.98
C ARG A 401 -21.05 17.52 -4.04
N VAL A 402 -22.28 17.67 -3.58
CA VAL A 402 -22.66 18.64 -2.53
C VAL A 402 -23.11 17.87 -1.32
N ARG A 403 -22.19 17.61 -0.37
CA ARG A 403 -22.52 16.89 0.87
C ARG A 403 -23.13 17.81 1.90
N LYS A 404 -23.96 17.23 2.77
CA LYS A 404 -24.39 17.91 3.98
C LYS A 404 -23.20 18.05 4.93
N ALA A 405 -23.09 19.18 5.60
CA ALA A 405 -21.94 19.46 6.46
C ALA A 405 -21.84 18.56 7.70
N ASP A 406 -22.92 17.89 8.10
CA ASP A 406 -23.00 16.98 9.24
C ASP A 406 -22.74 15.50 8.88
N GLU A 407 -22.44 15.22 7.62
CA GLU A 407 -22.17 13.86 7.15
C GLU A 407 -20.73 13.41 7.47
N ALA A 408 -20.61 12.41 8.34
CA ALA A 408 -19.37 11.71 8.67
C ALA A 408 -19.18 10.50 7.73
N THR A 409 -18.21 10.56 6.82
CA THR A 409 -17.94 9.48 5.85
C THR A 409 -16.44 9.18 5.71
N LEU A 410 -16.14 7.91 5.41
CA LEU A 410 -14.81 7.39 5.10
C LEU A 410 -14.64 7.02 3.61
N ASP A 411 -15.58 7.39 2.73
CA ASP A 411 -15.57 6.98 1.31
C ASP A 411 -14.34 7.49 0.52
N ALA A 412 -13.69 8.55 1.01
CA ALA A 412 -12.46 9.08 0.45
C ALA A 412 -11.23 8.79 1.34
N ALA A 413 -11.40 8.00 2.42
CA ALA A 413 -10.33 7.74 3.36
C ALA A 413 -9.18 6.97 2.71
N ILE A 414 -7.98 7.45 2.99
CA ILE A 414 -6.72 6.85 2.55
C ILE A 414 -5.95 6.45 3.80
N ALA A 415 -5.80 5.14 3.99
CA ALA A 415 -4.90 4.62 5.00
C ALA A 415 -3.45 4.76 4.54
N ILE A 416 -2.53 4.93 5.49
CA ILE A 416 -1.11 5.09 5.20
C ILE A 416 -0.34 4.03 5.97
N GLU A 417 0.47 3.27 5.24
CA GLU A 417 1.30 2.21 5.81
C GLU A 417 2.30 2.80 6.82
N PRO A 418 2.56 2.10 7.94
CA PRO A 418 3.31 2.65 9.04
C PRO A 418 4.76 2.91 8.61
N THR A 419 5.22 4.13 8.91
CA THR A 419 6.62 4.55 8.76
C THR A 419 7.06 5.20 10.06
N LEU A 420 8.35 5.08 10.40
CA LEU A 420 8.90 5.95 11.43
C LEU A 420 8.95 7.38 10.91
N PRO A 421 8.76 8.41 11.76
CA PRO A 421 8.86 9.78 11.31
C PRO A 421 10.28 9.99 10.75
N PRO A 422 10.40 10.65 9.60
CA PRO A 422 11.69 10.78 8.94
C PRO A 422 12.69 11.45 9.89
N VAL A 423 13.87 10.86 10.01
CA VAL A 423 15.02 11.55 10.59
C VAL A 423 15.35 12.76 9.72
N ALA A 424 15.85 13.84 10.31
CA ALA A 424 16.22 15.04 9.56
C ALA A 424 17.15 14.65 8.39
N ASN A 425 16.83 15.14 7.18
CA ASN A 425 17.54 14.81 5.93
C ASN A 425 17.46 13.34 5.47
N ALA A 426 16.46 12.56 5.91
CA ALA A 426 16.20 11.25 5.32
C ALA A 426 15.92 11.40 3.81
N ARG A 427 16.73 10.73 2.99
CA ARG A 427 16.61 10.72 1.52
C ARG A 427 16.16 9.37 0.98
N THR A 428 15.92 8.41 1.86
CA THR A 428 15.46 7.06 1.49
C THR A 428 13.96 6.95 1.68
N LEU A 429 13.34 6.14 0.83
CA LEU A 429 11.93 5.74 0.94
C LEU A 429 11.90 4.22 0.83
N ASP A 430 11.51 3.54 1.89
CA ASP A 430 11.33 2.10 1.88
C ASP A 430 9.88 1.73 1.53
N LEU A 431 9.70 0.49 1.08
CA LEU A 431 8.38 -0.12 1.00
C LEU A 431 7.98 -0.58 2.39
N THR A 432 6.78 -0.23 2.83
CA THR A 432 6.28 -0.58 4.16
C THR A 432 4.97 -1.35 4.11
N SER A 433 4.68 -2.03 5.21
CA SER A 433 3.43 -2.74 5.44
C SER A 433 3.08 -2.74 6.92
N ALA A 434 1.80 -2.86 7.23
CA ALA A 434 1.31 -2.89 8.60
C ALA A 434 1.26 -4.30 9.17
N ASN A 435 2.06 -4.54 10.21
CA ASN A 435 2.18 -5.83 10.87
C ASN A 435 2.09 -5.66 12.40
N VAL A 436 1.12 -6.32 13.03
CA VAL A 436 0.97 -6.36 14.50
C VAL A 436 1.65 -7.59 15.07
N TRP A 437 2.49 -7.36 16.07
CA TRP A 437 3.29 -8.38 16.77
C TRP A 437 2.59 -8.83 18.03
N ARG A 438 2.71 -10.12 18.39
CA ARG A 438 2.10 -10.67 19.62
C ARG A 438 2.48 -9.83 20.84
N GLY A 439 1.50 -9.53 21.67
CA GLY A 439 1.67 -8.69 22.85
C GLY A 439 2.03 -7.23 22.54
N GLY A 440 1.84 -6.77 21.30
CA GLY A 440 2.11 -5.41 20.83
C GLY A 440 0.89 -4.72 20.23
N ILE A 441 1.10 -3.46 19.82
CA ILE A 441 0.13 -2.62 19.10
C ILE A 441 0.75 -2.18 17.78
N ALA A 442 -0.04 -2.20 16.70
CA ALA A 442 0.28 -1.54 15.44
C ALA A 442 -0.83 -0.54 15.09
N ALA A 443 -0.49 0.52 14.35
CA ALA A 443 -1.45 1.53 13.95
C ALA A 443 -1.28 1.93 12.48
N LEU A 444 -2.38 2.39 11.90
CA LEU A 444 -2.44 3.05 10.60
C LEU A 444 -2.79 4.52 10.81
N GLU A 445 -2.08 5.41 10.11
CA GLU A 445 -2.56 6.77 9.90
C GLU A 445 -3.69 6.72 8.87
N VAL A 446 -4.78 7.44 9.14
CA VAL A 446 -5.93 7.56 8.25
C VAL A 446 -6.08 9.02 7.90
N TRP A 447 -5.93 9.32 6.61
CA TRP A 447 -6.16 10.64 6.05
C TRP A 447 -7.50 10.66 5.32
N VAL A 448 -8.37 11.60 5.67
CA VAL A 448 -9.62 11.85 4.99
C VAL A 448 -9.50 13.21 4.29
N PRO A 449 -9.36 13.23 2.95
CA PRO A 449 -9.24 14.47 2.20
C PRO A 449 -10.54 15.28 2.21
N ASN A 450 -10.50 16.50 1.66
CA ASN A 450 -11.65 17.40 1.50
C ASN A 450 -12.41 17.77 2.78
N ARG A 451 -11.79 17.56 3.94
CA ARG A 451 -12.35 17.99 5.23
C ARG A 451 -12.16 19.49 5.44
N THR A 452 -13.16 20.12 6.03
CA THR A 452 -13.22 21.57 6.31
C THR A 452 -13.65 21.81 7.75
N ALA A 453 -13.59 23.05 8.24
CA ALA A 453 -14.04 23.39 9.60
C ALA A 453 -15.51 23.00 9.90
N LEU A 454 -16.34 22.81 8.87
CA LEU A 454 -17.71 22.34 9.03
C LEU A 454 -17.84 20.82 9.21
N SER A 455 -16.84 20.03 8.77
CA SER A 455 -16.90 18.57 8.79
C SER A 455 -16.98 18.00 10.22
N PRO A 456 -17.89 17.04 10.48
CA PRO A 456 -18.14 16.50 11.82
C PRO A 456 -17.01 15.56 12.25
N PRO A 457 -16.80 15.30 13.54
CA PRO A 457 -15.83 14.28 13.96
C PRO A 457 -16.17 12.89 13.39
N ILE A 458 -15.15 12.02 13.28
CA ILE A 458 -15.30 10.64 12.79
C ILE A 458 -14.67 9.66 13.78
N GLU A 459 -15.42 8.65 14.20
CA GLU A 459 -14.90 7.46 14.88
C GLU A 459 -14.31 6.50 13.84
N LEU A 460 -13.07 6.08 14.03
CA LEU A 460 -12.39 5.12 13.17
C LEU A 460 -12.58 3.72 13.72
N THR A 461 -13.66 3.06 13.31
CA THR A 461 -13.98 1.69 13.73
C THR A 461 -13.95 0.76 12.53
N PRO A 462 -13.33 -0.43 12.61
CA PRO A 462 -13.40 -1.38 11.51
C PRO A 462 -14.82 -1.89 11.27
N SER A 463 -15.19 -2.07 10.00
CA SER A 463 -16.51 -2.58 9.60
C SER A 463 -16.62 -4.11 9.65
N ILE A 464 -15.54 -4.78 10.04
CA ILE A 464 -15.43 -6.25 10.11
C ILE A 464 -15.28 -6.69 11.56
N ALA A 465 -15.52 -7.97 11.83
CA ALA A 465 -15.17 -8.56 13.11
C ALA A 465 -13.64 -8.68 13.27
N PRO A 466 -13.10 -8.53 14.50
CA PRO A 466 -11.68 -8.75 14.73
C PRO A 466 -11.31 -10.22 14.50
N PRO A 467 -10.15 -10.50 13.84
CA PRO A 467 -9.61 -11.85 13.79
C PRO A 467 -9.35 -12.43 15.19
N PRO A 468 -9.26 -13.77 15.34
CA PRO A 468 -8.90 -14.39 16.61
C PRO A 468 -7.63 -13.80 17.20
N GLY A 469 -7.65 -13.48 18.50
CA GLY A 469 -6.50 -12.90 19.21
C GLY A 469 -6.20 -11.43 18.87
N ILE A 470 -6.99 -10.79 18.01
CA ILE A 470 -6.85 -9.36 17.68
C ILE A 470 -7.94 -8.54 18.39
N THR A 471 -7.57 -7.37 18.90
CA THR A 471 -8.50 -6.37 19.41
C THR A 471 -8.37 -5.10 18.59
N PHE A 472 -9.50 -4.58 18.11
CA PHE A 472 -9.56 -3.26 17.48
C PHE A 472 -9.63 -2.19 18.57
N LEU A 473 -8.63 -1.31 18.60
CA LEU A 473 -8.56 -0.21 19.56
C LEU A 473 -9.26 1.06 19.06
N ASN A 474 -9.86 0.98 17.87
CA ASN A 474 -10.52 2.05 17.13
C ASN A 474 -9.61 3.28 16.98
N GLY A 475 -10.18 4.47 16.75
CA GLY A 475 -9.45 5.70 16.50
C GLY A 475 -10.41 6.87 16.34
N TYR A 476 -9.88 8.08 16.18
CA TYR A 476 -10.71 9.29 16.13
C TYR A 476 -10.09 10.36 15.22
N ILE A 477 -10.93 11.05 14.45
CA ILE A 477 -10.60 12.28 13.72
C ILE A 477 -11.48 13.39 14.26
N GLY A 478 -10.88 14.44 14.82
CA GLY A 478 -11.58 15.57 15.38
C GLY A 478 -12.38 16.38 14.35
N LYS A 479 -13.30 17.21 14.83
CA LYS A 479 -14.07 18.14 13.98
C LYS A 479 -13.13 18.99 13.14
N GLY A 480 -13.39 19.02 11.82
CA GLY A 480 -12.57 19.71 10.82
C GLY A 480 -11.13 19.25 10.61
N GLN A 481 -10.66 18.28 11.38
CA GLN A 481 -9.36 17.64 11.15
C GLN A 481 -9.45 16.63 10.00
N SER A 482 -8.32 16.37 9.33
CA SER A 482 -8.24 15.41 8.22
C SER A 482 -7.42 14.16 8.54
N ILE A 483 -6.73 14.11 9.68
CA ILE A 483 -5.86 12.99 10.06
C ILE A 483 -6.30 12.40 11.39
N GLY A 484 -6.29 11.08 11.49
CA GLY A 484 -6.36 10.34 12.74
C GLY A 484 -5.60 9.02 12.64
N TYR A 485 -5.65 8.25 13.72
CA TYR A 485 -4.95 6.97 13.81
C TYR A 485 -5.91 5.89 14.30
N ILE A 486 -5.90 4.74 13.63
CA ILE A 486 -6.60 3.53 14.05
C ILE A 486 -5.57 2.48 14.45
N ALA A 487 -5.79 1.77 15.56
CA ALA A 487 -4.82 0.79 16.06
C ALA A 487 -5.41 -0.59 16.37
N PHE A 488 -4.51 -1.56 16.39
CA PHE A 488 -4.78 -2.98 16.50
C PHE A 488 -3.83 -3.58 17.53
N GLN A 489 -4.38 -4.32 18.49
CA GLN A 489 -3.60 -5.04 19.49
C GLN A 489 -3.64 -6.54 19.20
N ALA A 490 -2.50 -7.22 19.29
CA ALA A 490 -2.44 -8.67 19.29
C ALA A 490 -2.24 -9.24 20.69
N ALA A 491 -3.02 -10.25 21.04
CA ALA A 491 -2.80 -11.06 22.23
C ALA A 491 -1.44 -11.79 22.18
N ALA A 492 -0.97 -12.29 23.32
CA ALA A 492 0.31 -13.00 23.42
C ALA A 492 0.32 -14.34 22.65
N ASP A 493 -0.86 -14.87 22.32
CA ASP A 493 -1.07 -16.15 21.62
C ASP A 493 -1.75 -15.97 20.24
N ALA A 494 -1.91 -14.73 19.76
CA ALA A 494 -2.64 -14.44 18.51
C ALA A 494 -2.09 -15.27 17.33
N PRO A 495 -2.93 -15.98 16.56
CA PRO A 495 -2.48 -16.77 15.42
C PRO A 495 -1.97 -15.86 14.29
N ALA A 496 -0.89 -16.29 13.62
CA ALA A 496 -0.40 -15.58 12.43
C ALA A 496 -1.43 -15.60 11.30
N GLY A 497 -1.47 -14.52 10.52
CA GLY A 497 -2.45 -14.33 9.46
C GLY A 497 -2.42 -12.92 8.91
N ALA A 498 -3.45 -12.55 8.15
CA ALA A 498 -3.65 -11.19 7.68
C ALA A 498 -5.13 -10.91 7.44
N VAL A 499 -5.53 -9.65 7.51
CA VAL A 499 -6.91 -9.21 7.25
C VAL A 499 -6.91 -7.88 6.49
N THR A 500 -7.83 -7.70 5.54
CA THR A 500 -8.08 -6.42 4.88
C THR A 500 -9.06 -5.58 5.67
N LEU A 501 -8.98 -4.25 5.55
CA LEU A 501 -9.87 -3.29 6.22
C LEU A 501 -10.71 -2.53 5.18
N PRO A 502 -11.83 -3.12 4.70
CA PRO A 502 -12.58 -2.59 3.57
C PRO A 502 -13.26 -1.25 3.82
N GLN A 503 -13.42 -0.83 5.07
CA GLN A 503 -13.93 0.49 5.43
C GLN A 503 -13.02 1.64 4.98
N PHE A 504 -11.73 1.34 4.75
CA PHE A 504 -10.80 2.27 4.13
C PHE A 504 -10.63 1.84 2.68
N PRO A 505 -11.20 2.58 1.71
CA PRO A 505 -11.23 2.13 0.32
C PRO A 505 -9.84 2.09 -0.31
N ARG A 506 -8.88 2.84 0.22
CA ARG A 506 -7.56 3.02 -0.39
C ARG A 506 -6.43 3.03 0.63
N THR A 507 -5.25 2.67 0.14
CA THR A 507 -3.99 2.80 0.87
C THR A 507 -2.97 3.58 0.05
N ALA A 508 -2.33 4.59 0.66
CA ALA A 508 -1.17 5.25 0.05
C ALA A 508 0.09 4.41 0.27
N THR A 509 0.79 4.09 -0.81
CA THR A 509 2.03 3.32 -0.76
C THR A 509 3.03 3.82 -1.80
N SER A 510 4.31 3.56 -1.57
CA SER A 510 5.37 3.79 -2.54
C SER A 510 5.37 2.67 -3.58
N GLY A 511 5.55 2.99 -4.87
CA GLY A 511 5.64 1.95 -5.90
C GLY A 511 6.94 1.17 -5.83
N TRP A 512 8.05 1.83 -5.51
CA TRP A 512 9.36 1.21 -5.36
C TRP A 512 10.16 1.89 -4.24
N PRO A 513 11.17 1.20 -3.69
CA PRO A 513 12.10 1.85 -2.79
C PRO A 513 12.90 2.92 -3.55
N VAL A 514 13.19 4.02 -2.87
CA VAL A 514 14.02 5.11 -3.39
C VAL A 514 15.22 5.27 -2.47
N LYS A 515 16.44 5.28 -3.04
CA LYS A 515 17.66 5.42 -2.25
C LYS A 515 18.02 6.88 -1.96
N ASP A 516 17.75 7.77 -2.92
CA ASP A 516 17.96 9.20 -2.77
C ASP A 516 16.84 9.99 -3.48
N THR A 517 15.92 10.54 -2.70
CA THR A 517 14.79 11.35 -3.18
C THR A 517 15.20 12.64 -3.87
N ASN A 518 16.46 13.07 -3.78
CA ASN A 518 16.97 14.20 -4.57
C ASN A 518 17.42 13.80 -5.98
N ARG A 519 17.63 12.50 -6.22
CA ARG A 519 18.16 11.99 -7.49
C ARG A 519 17.14 11.16 -8.26
N GLU A 520 16.17 10.60 -7.56
CA GLU A 520 15.16 9.70 -8.11
C GLU A 520 13.77 10.24 -7.81
N GLN A 521 12.88 10.13 -8.80
CA GLN A 521 11.49 10.49 -8.63
C GLN A 521 10.80 9.51 -7.67
N VAL A 522 10.08 10.08 -6.70
CA VAL A 522 9.22 9.32 -5.80
C VAL A 522 7.90 9.03 -6.50
N PHE A 523 7.63 7.74 -6.74
CA PHE A 523 6.33 7.31 -7.24
C PHE A 523 5.49 6.76 -6.09
N ARG A 524 4.37 7.45 -5.82
CA ARG A 524 3.37 7.07 -4.84
C ARG A 524 2.10 6.70 -5.56
N ARG A 525 1.43 5.66 -5.09
CA ARG A 525 0.19 5.18 -5.69
C ARG A 525 -0.85 4.92 -4.61
N LEU A 526 -2.11 4.94 -5.03
CA LEU A 526 -3.23 4.44 -4.25
C LEU A 526 -3.47 2.97 -4.62
N SER A 527 -3.32 2.07 -3.66
CA SER A 527 -3.82 0.70 -3.74
C SER A 527 -5.21 0.62 -3.11
N GLY A 528 -5.85 -0.55 -3.20
CA GLY A 528 -7.12 -0.84 -2.54
C GLY A 528 -7.00 -0.86 -1.02
N PRO A 529 -7.97 -1.46 -0.33
CA PRO A 529 -8.02 -1.46 1.13
C PRO A 529 -6.69 -1.92 1.78
N PRO A 530 -6.31 -1.32 2.93
CA PRO A 530 -5.09 -1.68 3.63
C PRO A 530 -5.26 -3.08 4.24
N ALA A 531 -4.13 -3.72 4.53
CA ALA A 531 -4.11 -5.00 5.21
C ALA A 531 -3.26 -4.91 6.47
N ILE A 532 -3.70 -5.59 7.53
CA ILE A 532 -2.93 -5.80 8.75
C ILE A 532 -2.48 -7.25 8.79
N GLY A 533 -1.19 -7.49 8.82
CA GLY A 533 -0.61 -8.81 9.10
C GLY A 533 -0.47 -9.05 10.60
N ILE A 534 -0.62 -10.30 11.01
CA ILE A 534 -0.46 -10.76 12.40
C ILE A 534 0.79 -11.60 12.43
N VAL A 535 1.76 -11.19 13.25
CA VAL A 535 3.03 -11.90 13.42
C VAL A 535 3.03 -12.67 14.72
N ASP A 536 3.35 -13.97 14.64
CA ASP A 536 3.35 -14.90 15.77
C ASP A 536 4.61 -14.79 16.67
N ARG A 537 5.25 -13.63 16.65
CA ARG A 537 6.46 -13.31 17.40
C ARG A 537 6.24 -12.09 18.31
N PRO A 538 6.93 -12.01 19.45
CA PRO A 538 6.64 -11.01 20.46
C PRO A 538 7.15 -9.62 20.07
N ALA A 539 6.34 -8.59 20.30
CA ALA A 539 6.76 -7.20 20.23
C ALA A 539 7.78 -6.86 21.33
N PRO A 540 8.67 -5.87 21.15
CA PRO A 540 9.59 -5.45 22.21
C PRO A 540 8.87 -4.82 23.40
N ALA A 541 7.79 -4.09 23.15
CA ALA A 541 6.96 -3.49 24.18
C ALA A 541 5.55 -3.18 23.68
N MET A 542 4.62 -3.04 24.62
CA MET A 542 3.29 -2.47 24.44
C MET A 542 3.11 -1.31 25.39
N VAL A 543 2.62 -0.19 24.88
CA VAL A 543 2.39 1.04 25.64
C VAL A 543 0.90 1.35 25.65
N ARG A 544 0.33 1.68 26.81
CA ARG A 544 -1.09 2.03 26.93
C ARG A 544 -1.31 3.23 27.84
N SER A 545 -2.33 4.03 27.55
CA SER A 545 -2.83 5.05 28.49
C SER A 545 -3.60 4.39 29.63
N GLN A 546 -3.34 4.79 30.88
CA GLN A 546 -3.99 4.20 32.07
C GLN A 546 -5.47 4.62 32.25
N GLN A 547 -5.80 5.88 31.96
CA GLN A 547 -7.13 6.43 32.27
C GLN A 547 -8.18 6.07 31.22
N VAL A 548 -9.44 6.05 31.67
CA VAL A 548 -10.61 6.00 30.80
C VAL A 548 -10.66 7.30 30.00
N GLN A 549 -10.58 7.18 28.68
CA GLN A 549 -10.67 8.27 27.72
C GLN A 549 -12.10 8.82 27.68
N PRO A 550 -12.32 10.12 27.34
CA PRO A 550 -11.32 11.10 26.92
C PRO A 550 -10.62 11.82 28.08
N TYR A 551 -9.39 12.29 27.85
CA TYR A 551 -8.74 13.25 28.73
C TYR A 551 -9.33 14.64 28.51
N GLU A 552 -9.49 15.42 29.58
CA GLU A 552 -10.01 16.78 29.51
C GLU A 552 -8.97 17.80 30.00
N VAL A 553 -8.90 18.94 29.34
CA VAL A 553 -8.00 20.04 29.69
C VAL A 553 -8.60 21.38 29.32
N ILE A 554 -8.34 22.42 30.10
CA ILE A 554 -8.75 23.78 29.75
C ILE A 554 -7.74 24.36 28.74
N ALA A 555 -8.23 25.03 27.68
CA ALA A 555 -7.38 25.70 26.70
C ALA A 555 -6.34 26.60 27.37
N GLY A 556 -5.07 26.45 26.96
CA GLY A 556 -3.94 27.16 27.54
C GLY A 556 -3.31 26.51 28.79
N SER A 557 -3.86 25.40 29.28
CA SER A 557 -3.35 24.64 30.43
C SER A 557 -2.59 23.37 30.02
N LYS A 558 -2.02 22.69 31.01
CA LYS A 558 -1.33 21.41 30.85
C LYS A 558 -2.19 20.25 31.34
N VAL A 559 -2.01 19.08 30.73
CA VAL A 559 -2.62 17.82 31.16
C VAL A 559 -1.57 16.72 31.22
N ASP A 560 -1.68 15.86 32.23
CA ASP A 560 -0.78 14.74 32.46
C ASP A 560 -1.48 13.42 32.14
N LEU A 561 -0.84 12.60 31.32
CA LEU A 561 -1.31 11.30 30.90
C LEU A 561 -0.38 10.23 31.45
N ALA A 562 -0.91 9.36 32.30
CA ALA A 562 -0.18 8.22 32.82
C ALA A 562 -0.20 7.06 31.81
N LEU A 563 0.95 6.40 31.64
CA LEU A 563 1.18 5.33 30.67
C LEU A 563 1.62 4.05 31.37
N ASP A 564 1.10 2.92 30.94
CA ASP A 564 1.59 1.57 31.26
C ASP A 564 2.47 1.04 30.13
N VAL A 565 3.51 0.30 30.51
CA VAL A 565 4.43 -0.36 29.58
C VAL A 565 4.62 -1.81 29.97
N VAL A 566 4.23 -2.70 29.08
CA VAL A 566 4.57 -4.13 29.13
C VAL A 566 5.77 -4.35 28.22
N ARG A 567 6.85 -4.96 28.73
CA ARG A 567 8.10 -5.15 28.00
C ARG A 567 8.36 -6.63 27.76
N HIS A 568 8.94 -6.94 26.60
CA HIS A 568 9.59 -8.22 26.39
C HIS A 568 10.78 -8.35 27.37
N PRO A 569 11.04 -9.55 27.94
CA PRO A 569 12.15 -9.75 28.88
C PRO A 569 13.52 -9.31 28.34
N ASP A 570 13.75 -9.49 27.05
CA ASP A 570 15.01 -9.12 26.39
C ASP A 570 15.09 -7.63 25.97
N PHE A 571 14.05 -6.84 26.24
CA PHE A 571 13.99 -5.42 25.90
C PHE A 571 13.96 -4.53 27.15
N THR A 572 15.13 -3.98 27.50
CA THR A 572 15.28 -3.15 28.72
C THR A 572 15.54 -1.67 28.44
N ASP A 573 15.73 -1.29 27.17
CA ASP A 573 16.11 0.06 26.77
C ASP A 573 15.02 1.11 27.06
N LEU A 574 15.44 2.37 27.11
CA LEU A 574 14.49 3.50 27.17
C LEU A 574 13.61 3.55 25.92
N LEU A 575 12.39 4.05 26.07
CA LEU A 575 11.48 4.32 24.95
C LEU A 575 11.34 5.83 24.77
N LYS A 576 11.51 6.32 23.54
CA LYS A 576 11.21 7.71 23.15
C LYS A 576 10.08 7.70 22.15
N LEU A 577 8.92 8.22 22.53
CA LEU A 577 7.71 8.17 21.71
C LEU A 577 7.25 9.59 21.39
N LYS A 578 7.10 9.90 20.10
CA LYS A 578 6.53 11.15 19.58
C LYS A 578 5.02 11.13 19.63
N VAL A 579 4.43 12.28 19.92
CA VAL A 579 2.99 12.52 19.84
C VAL A 579 2.59 12.87 18.40
N LEU A 580 1.83 12.00 17.74
CA LEU A 580 1.41 12.20 16.34
C LEU A 580 -0.08 12.52 16.24
N GLY A 581 -0.45 13.45 15.36
CA GLY A 581 -1.85 13.84 15.09
C GLY A 581 -2.29 15.16 15.71
N LEU A 582 -1.55 15.71 16.69
CA LEU A 582 -1.87 17.01 17.30
C LEU A 582 -1.24 18.20 16.58
N MET A 583 -0.11 17.99 15.91
CA MET A 583 0.64 19.01 15.20
C MET A 583 1.61 18.37 14.19
N ASP A 584 2.40 19.19 13.49
CA ASP A 584 3.48 18.73 12.62
C ASP A 584 4.49 17.85 13.37
N ASN A 585 4.75 16.65 12.83
CA ASN A 585 5.61 15.62 13.43
C ASN A 585 7.06 16.07 13.70
N THR A 586 7.55 17.12 13.03
CA THR A 586 8.88 17.71 13.27
C THR A 586 8.94 18.55 14.55
N LYS A 587 7.78 19.03 15.02
CA LYS A 587 7.61 19.88 16.21
C LYS A 587 6.86 19.17 17.33
N SER A 588 6.36 17.96 17.07
CA SER A 588 5.64 17.14 18.03
C SER A 588 6.42 16.92 19.33
N PRO A 589 5.75 17.02 20.50
CA PRO A 589 6.36 16.67 21.77
C PRO A 589 6.68 15.17 21.83
N GLU A 590 7.61 14.82 22.72
CA GLU A 590 8.06 13.45 22.96
C GLU A 590 7.90 13.09 24.45
N VAL A 591 7.52 11.84 24.71
CA VAL A 591 7.65 11.24 26.04
C VAL A 591 8.86 10.30 26.06
N THR A 592 9.66 10.39 27.12
CA THR A 592 10.73 9.43 27.40
C THR A 592 10.32 8.55 28.58
N ILE A 593 10.23 7.25 28.34
CA ILE A 593 10.00 6.25 29.38
C ILE A 593 11.34 5.60 29.69
N ALA A 594 11.77 5.67 30.95
CA ALA A 594 13.07 5.21 31.39
C ALA A 594 13.28 3.70 31.13
N ALA A 595 14.54 3.31 30.99
CA ALA A 595 14.94 1.91 30.85
C ALA A 595 14.33 1.06 32.00
N LYS A 596 13.82 -0.13 31.67
CA LYS A 596 13.13 -1.06 32.59
C LYS A 596 11.86 -0.54 33.27
N ALA A 597 11.51 0.74 33.13
CA ALA A 597 10.29 1.28 33.73
C ALA A 597 9.05 0.67 33.09
N THR A 598 8.08 0.32 33.94
CA THR A 598 6.76 -0.23 33.56
C THR A 598 5.69 0.85 33.50
N THR A 599 6.00 2.09 33.89
CA THR A 599 5.11 3.23 33.82
C THR A 599 5.82 4.44 33.21
N GLY A 600 5.05 5.35 32.62
CA GLY A 600 5.51 6.60 32.05
C GLY A 600 4.50 7.73 32.26
N LYS A 601 4.92 8.96 31.98
CA LYS A 601 4.07 10.15 32.09
C LYS A 601 4.32 11.08 30.91
N LEU A 602 3.27 11.38 30.16
CA LEU A 602 3.28 12.39 29.10
C LEU A 602 2.58 13.65 29.61
N THR A 603 3.26 14.79 29.57
CA THR A 603 2.64 16.10 29.84
C THR A 603 2.40 16.82 28.52
N LEU A 604 1.15 17.18 28.23
CA LEU A 604 0.78 17.98 27.08
C LEU A 604 0.50 19.41 27.50
N ASP A 605 1.10 20.37 26.80
CA ASP A 605 0.85 21.80 26.98
C ASP A 605 0.02 22.32 25.81
N THR A 606 -1.27 22.55 26.04
CA THR A 606 -2.20 22.98 24.98
C THR A 606 -1.86 24.35 24.40
N LYS A 607 -1.19 25.21 25.18
CA LYS A 607 -0.73 26.53 24.72
C LYS A 607 0.44 26.37 23.76
N ALA A 608 1.43 25.54 24.10
CA ALA A 608 2.58 25.27 23.24
C ALA A 608 2.16 24.58 21.93
N LEU A 609 1.15 23.70 22.02
CA LEU A 609 0.57 22.98 20.88
C LEU A 609 -0.41 23.83 20.06
N LYS A 610 -0.81 25.01 20.55
CA LYS A 610 -1.81 25.89 19.92
C LYS A 610 -3.15 25.18 19.67
N LEU A 611 -3.55 24.29 20.56
CA LEU A 611 -4.83 23.59 20.44
C LEU A 611 -5.97 24.53 20.81
N THR A 612 -6.91 24.72 19.89
CA THR A 612 -8.15 25.45 20.17
C THR A 612 -9.15 24.57 20.91
N PRO A 613 -10.19 25.12 21.53
CA PRO A 613 -11.27 24.31 22.08
C PRO A 613 -11.84 23.35 21.03
N GLY A 614 -12.02 22.09 21.41
CA GLY A 614 -12.39 21.02 20.49
C GLY A 614 -11.89 19.66 20.94
N GLU A 615 -12.15 18.65 20.12
CA GLU A 615 -11.77 17.27 20.37
C GLU A 615 -10.69 16.81 19.39
N TYR A 616 -9.73 16.06 19.89
CA TYR A 616 -8.52 15.67 19.18
C TYR A 616 -8.25 14.18 19.38
N GLY A 617 -7.83 13.50 18.31
CA GLY A 617 -7.32 12.13 18.35
C GLY A 617 -5.81 12.13 18.07
N PHE A 618 -5.05 11.37 18.84
CA PHE A 618 -3.60 11.25 18.63
C PHE A 618 -3.06 9.89 19.09
N ILE A 619 -1.81 9.60 18.76
CA ILE A 619 -1.11 8.37 19.15
C ILE A 619 0.35 8.67 19.53
N LEU A 620 0.97 7.75 20.27
CA LEU A 620 2.42 7.79 20.54
C LEU A 620 3.13 6.78 19.65
N GLN A 621 4.25 7.19 19.04
CA GLN A 621 5.06 6.33 18.18
C GLN A 621 6.56 6.54 18.42
N GLY A 622 7.33 5.46 18.48
CA GLY A 622 8.78 5.58 18.47
C GLY A 622 9.53 4.28 18.18
N PRO A 623 10.85 4.37 17.92
CA PRO A 623 11.66 3.20 17.61
C PRO A 623 12.01 2.40 18.88
N ALA A 624 12.09 1.08 18.75
CA ALA A 624 12.69 0.20 19.75
C ALA A 624 13.64 -0.78 19.08
N LYS A 625 14.85 -0.97 19.63
CA LYS A 625 15.81 -1.95 19.13
C LYS A 625 15.80 -3.18 20.02
N MET A 626 15.59 -4.36 19.44
CA MET A 626 15.63 -5.63 20.15
C MET A 626 16.32 -6.67 19.28
N LYS A 627 17.10 -7.55 19.91
CA LYS A 627 17.75 -8.65 19.21
C LYS A 627 16.72 -9.71 18.85
N ILE A 628 16.73 -10.14 17.60
CA ILE A 628 15.87 -11.22 17.12
C ILE A 628 16.73 -12.27 16.43
N ARG A 629 16.36 -13.53 16.66
CA ARG A 629 16.86 -14.67 15.90
C ARG A 629 15.85 -15.04 14.81
N ARG A 630 16.27 -15.03 13.54
CA ARG A 630 15.38 -15.19 12.38
C ARG A 630 14.79 -16.60 12.27
N ASN A 631 15.57 -17.62 12.61
CA ASN A 631 15.20 -19.04 12.55
C ASN A 631 15.19 -19.66 13.95
N GLU A 632 14.64 -18.95 14.93
CA GLU A 632 14.63 -19.38 16.33
C GLU A 632 14.02 -20.77 16.53
N GLU A 633 12.95 -21.11 15.81
CA GLU A 633 12.33 -22.44 15.84
C GLU A 633 13.30 -23.54 15.37
N ALA A 634 14.06 -23.30 14.31
CA ALA A 634 15.00 -24.28 13.78
C ALA A 634 16.19 -24.49 14.75
N VAL A 635 16.66 -23.41 15.38
CA VAL A 635 17.69 -23.51 16.41
C VAL A 635 17.16 -24.25 17.64
N ALA A 636 15.96 -23.92 18.12
CA ALA A 636 15.32 -24.58 19.25
C ALA A 636 15.08 -26.08 18.96
N ALA A 637 14.66 -26.44 17.75
CA ALA A 637 14.50 -27.83 17.32
C ALA A 637 15.85 -28.58 17.27
N ALA A 638 16.91 -27.94 16.78
CA ALA A 638 18.25 -28.52 16.77
C ALA A 638 18.80 -28.73 18.20
N ASP A 639 18.59 -27.76 19.09
CA ASP A 639 18.95 -27.86 20.51
C ASP A 639 18.15 -28.99 21.21
N ALA A 640 16.86 -29.11 20.91
CA ALA A 640 16.02 -30.18 21.42
C ALA A 640 16.49 -31.56 20.92
N ALA A 641 16.84 -31.68 19.63
CA ALA A 641 17.39 -32.91 19.06
C ALA A 641 18.74 -33.28 19.71
N ALA A 642 19.61 -32.30 19.95
CA ALA A 642 20.88 -32.52 20.66
C ALA A 642 20.65 -33.00 22.10
N LYS A 643 19.65 -32.42 22.79
CA LYS A 643 19.26 -32.86 24.14
C LYS A 643 18.71 -34.29 24.13
N GLN A 644 17.84 -34.62 23.18
CA GLN A 644 17.30 -35.97 23.01
C GLN A 644 18.41 -37.00 22.74
N ALA A 645 19.36 -36.69 21.86
CA ALA A 645 20.49 -37.55 21.57
C ALA A 645 21.39 -37.76 22.81
N SER A 646 21.60 -36.71 23.62
CA SER A 646 22.32 -36.85 24.89
C SER A 646 21.59 -37.76 25.87
N THR A 647 20.27 -37.60 26.03
CA THR A 647 19.47 -38.48 26.90
C THR A 647 19.47 -39.92 26.41
N ALA A 648 19.34 -40.15 25.10
CA ALA A 648 19.38 -41.48 24.52
C ALA A 648 20.73 -42.18 24.78
N ARG A 649 21.83 -41.44 24.66
CA ARG A 649 23.18 -41.92 25.00
C ARG A 649 23.29 -42.32 26.48
N ASP A 650 22.76 -41.52 27.39
CA ASP A 650 22.84 -41.83 28.82
C ASP A 650 21.98 -43.06 29.18
N THR A 651 20.86 -43.27 28.49
CA THR A 651 20.07 -44.49 28.59
C THR A 651 20.83 -45.72 28.08
N THR A 652 21.43 -45.65 26.88
CA THR A 652 22.19 -46.79 26.33
C THR A 652 23.45 -47.11 27.16
N ALA A 653 24.06 -46.11 27.80
CA ALA A 653 25.16 -46.33 28.74
C ALA A 653 24.71 -47.15 29.97
N LYS A 654 23.50 -46.86 30.50
CA LYS A 654 22.91 -47.65 31.61
C LYS A 654 22.52 -49.07 31.16
N GLU A 655 22.00 -49.22 29.95
CA GLU A 655 21.70 -50.54 29.36
C GLU A 655 22.98 -51.39 29.24
N LEU A 656 24.07 -50.81 28.74
CA LEU A 656 25.37 -51.50 28.66
C LEU A 656 25.89 -51.90 30.05
N ALA A 657 25.80 -51.00 31.03
CA ALA A 657 26.20 -51.31 32.42
C ALA A 657 25.38 -52.48 32.99
N THR A 658 24.07 -52.49 32.74
CA THR A 658 23.15 -53.56 33.18
C THR A 658 23.46 -54.88 32.48
N ALA A 659 23.63 -54.86 31.16
CA ALA A 659 23.98 -56.05 30.37
C ALA A 659 25.33 -56.64 30.81
N THR A 660 26.30 -55.78 31.11
CA THR A 660 27.63 -56.18 31.57
C THR A 660 27.58 -56.79 32.98
N ALA A 661 26.77 -56.22 33.87
CA ALA A 661 26.54 -56.80 35.20
C ALA A 661 25.88 -58.19 35.10
N ALA A 662 24.83 -58.33 34.27
CA ALA A 662 24.15 -59.60 34.05
C ALA A 662 25.05 -60.67 33.42
N ALA A 663 25.95 -60.28 32.51
CA ALA A 663 26.92 -61.19 31.90
C ALA A 663 27.99 -61.69 32.89
N LYS A 664 28.31 -60.92 33.93
CA LYS A 664 29.27 -61.33 34.98
C LYS A 664 28.73 -62.42 35.89
N THR A 665 27.42 -62.47 36.10
CA THR A 665 26.76 -63.39 37.04
C THR A 665 26.05 -64.58 36.35
N ALA A 666 26.21 -64.73 35.04
CA ALA A 666 25.47 -65.71 34.24
C ALA A 666 26.04 -67.15 34.35
N PRO A 667 25.21 -68.19 34.50
CA PRO A 667 25.63 -69.59 34.44
C PRO A 667 26.24 -69.96 33.07
N PRO A 668 27.05 -71.04 32.97
CA PRO A 668 27.74 -71.44 31.73
C PRO A 668 26.81 -71.60 30.52
N ALA A 669 25.60 -72.13 30.72
CA ALA A 669 24.61 -72.36 29.66
C ALA A 669 24.03 -71.07 29.05
N GLU A 670 24.06 -69.95 29.78
CA GLU A 670 23.48 -68.66 29.33
C GLU A 670 24.54 -67.64 28.90
N LYS A 671 25.83 -67.94 29.14
CA LYS A 671 26.94 -66.99 29.00
C LYS A 671 27.06 -66.40 27.59
N ALA A 672 26.97 -67.24 26.56
CA ALA A 672 27.05 -66.82 25.16
C ALA A 672 25.95 -65.82 24.75
N ALA A 673 24.73 -65.99 25.27
CA ALA A 673 23.61 -65.10 25.00
C ALA A 673 23.81 -63.73 25.69
N LYS A 674 24.30 -63.72 26.94
CA LYS A 674 24.57 -62.47 27.68
C LYS A 674 25.74 -61.69 27.08
N ASP A 675 26.80 -62.37 26.63
CA ASP A 675 27.93 -61.70 25.97
C ASP A 675 27.51 -61.10 24.61
N THR A 676 26.58 -61.74 23.89
CA THR A 676 25.95 -61.16 22.69
C THR A 676 25.14 -59.90 23.00
N ALA A 677 24.39 -59.89 24.11
CA ALA A 677 23.65 -58.72 24.57
C ALA A 677 24.58 -57.55 24.95
N VAL A 678 25.74 -57.83 25.58
CA VAL A 678 26.77 -56.81 25.85
C VAL A 678 27.32 -56.21 24.57
N LYS A 679 27.61 -57.03 23.55
CA LYS A 679 28.08 -56.54 22.24
C LYS A 679 27.04 -55.64 21.58
N ALA A 680 25.78 -56.07 21.55
CA ALA A 680 24.68 -55.27 21.00
C ALA A 680 24.49 -53.94 21.75
N ALA A 681 24.56 -53.95 23.09
CA ALA A 681 24.49 -52.72 23.90
C ALA A 681 25.70 -51.80 23.69
N THR A 682 26.89 -52.38 23.46
CA THR A 682 28.11 -51.63 23.13
C THR A 682 27.99 -50.92 21.79
N ASP A 683 27.47 -51.60 20.76
CA ASP A 683 27.29 -51.00 19.44
C ASP A 683 26.19 -49.93 19.45
N LYS A 684 25.11 -50.13 20.22
CA LYS A 684 24.09 -49.09 20.48
C LYS A 684 24.69 -47.87 21.17
N LEU A 685 25.55 -48.05 22.17
CA LEU A 685 26.22 -46.93 22.85
C LEU A 685 27.11 -46.15 21.88
N LYS A 686 27.90 -46.83 21.04
CA LYS A 686 28.73 -46.16 20.01
C LYS A 686 27.89 -45.32 19.04
N GLN A 687 26.74 -45.85 18.58
CA GLN A 687 25.82 -45.11 17.73
C GLN A 687 25.24 -43.88 18.45
N ALA A 688 24.86 -44.04 19.72
CA ALA A 688 24.32 -42.94 20.52
C ALA A 688 25.38 -41.86 20.84
N ASP A 689 26.64 -42.24 21.10
CA ASP A 689 27.76 -41.31 21.27
C ASP A 689 28.01 -40.50 19.98
N LYS A 690 27.96 -41.15 18.82
CA LYS A 690 28.06 -40.47 17.52
C LYS A 690 26.89 -39.52 17.29
N ALA A 691 25.66 -39.97 17.51
CA ALA A 691 24.47 -39.13 17.36
C ALA A 691 24.50 -37.91 18.29
N LYS A 692 24.91 -38.08 19.56
CA LYS A 692 25.10 -36.97 20.50
C LYS A 692 26.12 -35.95 19.99
N THR A 693 27.25 -36.42 19.48
CA THR A 693 28.32 -35.55 18.96
C THR A 693 27.84 -34.78 17.72
N ASP A 694 27.27 -35.48 16.75
CA ASP A 694 26.84 -34.90 15.48
C ASP A 694 25.70 -33.89 15.67
N THR A 695 24.70 -34.22 16.49
CA THR A 695 23.56 -33.32 16.77
C THR A 695 23.97 -32.09 17.58
N ALA A 696 24.86 -32.24 18.58
CA ALA A 696 25.39 -31.10 19.33
C ALA A 696 26.23 -30.17 18.43
N ALA A 697 27.06 -30.73 17.55
CA ALA A 697 27.83 -29.95 16.58
C ALA A 697 26.92 -29.21 15.60
N ALA A 698 25.88 -29.87 15.07
CA ALA A 698 24.90 -29.27 14.16
C ALA A 698 24.11 -28.14 14.84
N ALA A 699 23.64 -28.34 16.07
CA ALA A 699 22.94 -27.32 16.85
C ALA A 699 23.83 -26.08 17.09
N LYS A 700 25.08 -26.29 17.53
CA LYS A 700 26.04 -25.20 17.73
C LYS A 700 26.35 -24.44 16.44
N ALA A 701 26.56 -25.16 15.33
CA ALA A 701 26.83 -24.55 14.03
C ALA A 701 25.62 -23.72 13.54
N LEU A 702 24.40 -24.24 13.70
CA LEU A 702 23.19 -23.53 13.32
C LEU A 702 22.97 -22.28 14.19
N ALA A 703 23.15 -22.39 15.50
CA ALA A 703 23.04 -21.26 16.42
C ALA A 703 24.06 -20.15 16.15
N ALA A 704 25.29 -20.52 15.74
CA ALA A 704 26.32 -19.57 15.34
C ALA A 704 25.99 -18.88 14.01
N LYS A 705 25.47 -19.64 13.03
CA LYS A 705 25.04 -19.12 11.73
C LYS A 705 23.83 -18.19 11.85
N ASP A 706 22.92 -18.47 12.77
CA ASP A 706 21.69 -17.70 13.04
C ASP A 706 21.82 -16.93 14.38
N ALA A 707 22.94 -16.24 14.57
CA ALA A 707 23.13 -15.38 15.72
C ALA A 707 22.06 -14.27 15.77
N PRO A 708 21.48 -13.95 16.94
CA PRO A 708 20.51 -12.87 17.07
C PRO A 708 21.11 -11.53 16.62
N LYS A 709 20.34 -10.74 15.86
CA LYS A 709 20.75 -9.43 15.35
C LYS A 709 19.84 -8.34 15.88
N ASP A 710 20.39 -7.15 16.09
CA ASP A 710 19.61 -5.97 16.45
C ASP A 710 18.69 -5.57 15.30
N VAL A 711 17.44 -5.32 15.64
CA VAL A 711 16.37 -5.00 14.71
C VAL A 711 15.55 -3.84 15.26
N THR A 712 15.17 -2.88 14.40
CA THR A 712 14.37 -1.71 14.79
C THR A 712 12.89 -1.96 14.56
N PHE A 713 12.10 -1.87 15.63
CA PHE A 713 10.65 -1.94 15.64
C PHE A 713 10.03 -0.55 15.76
N ILE A 714 8.76 -0.45 15.36
CA ILE A 714 7.90 0.68 15.69
C ILE A 714 7.04 0.28 16.90
N VAL A 715 7.18 1.01 18.00
CA VAL A 715 6.31 0.88 19.18
C VAL A 715 5.24 1.94 19.12
N TRP A 716 3.99 1.50 19.31
CA TRP A 716 2.80 2.35 19.33
C TRP A 716 2.12 2.32 20.69
N SER A 717 1.44 3.41 21.04
CA SER A 717 0.39 3.38 22.07
C SER A 717 -0.98 2.98 21.48
N ASN A 718 -1.98 2.77 22.34
CA ASN A 718 -3.36 2.91 21.88
C ASN A 718 -3.64 4.37 21.43
N PRO A 719 -4.64 4.61 20.57
CA PRO A 719 -5.14 5.94 20.27
C PRO A 719 -5.69 6.61 21.53
N ILE A 720 -5.46 7.91 21.65
CA ILE A 720 -5.79 8.75 22.80
C ILE A 720 -6.68 9.89 22.33
N ARG A 721 -7.72 10.19 23.11
CA ARG A 721 -8.68 11.27 22.86
C ARG A 721 -8.48 12.39 23.88
N LEU A 722 -8.37 13.61 23.40
CA LEU A 722 -8.23 14.81 24.21
C LEU A 722 -9.36 15.80 23.89
N ILE A 723 -10.04 16.27 24.93
CA ILE A 723 -11.02 17.35 24.85
C ILE A 723 -10.38 18.60 25.45
N VAL A 724 -10.20 19.62 24.62
CA VAL A 724 -9.79 20.96 25.04
C VAL A 724 -11.05 21.80 25.27
N LYS A 725 -11.32 22.16 26.51
CA LYS A 725 -12.47 22.99 26.92
C LYS A 725 -12.14 24.46 26.80
N GLU A 726 -13.16 25.28 26.59
CA GLU A 726 -13.01 26.75 26.65
C GLU A 726 -12.49 27.18 28.04
N ALA A 727 -11.65 28.21 28.05
CA ALA A 727 -11.30 28.86 29.29
C ALA A 727 -12.55 29.57 29.87
N PRO A 728 -12.83 29.46 31.17
CA PRO A 728 -13.93 30.20 31.78
C PRO A 728 -13.78 31.70 31.45
N LYS A 729 -14.83 32.31 30.90
CA LYS A 729 -14.86 33.75 30.64
C LYS A 729 -14.65 34.47 31.97
N LYS A 730 -13.60 35.28 32.06
CA LYS A 730 -13.29 36.11 33.23
C LYS A 730 -14.31 37.22 33.40
#